data_AF-A0A6B2KXX6-F1
#
_entry.id   AF-A0A6B2KXX6-F1
#
_cell.length_a   1.000
_cell.length_b   1.000
_cell.length_c   1.000
_cell.angle_alpha   90.00
_cell.angle_beta   90.00
_cell.angle_gamma   90.00
#
_symmetry.space_group_name_H-M   'P 1'
#
loop_
_entity.id
_entity.type
_entity.pdbx_description
1 polymer ?
#
loop_
_entity_poly.entity_id
_entity_poly.type
_entity_poly.pdbx_seq_one_letter_code
_entity_poly.pdbx_strand_id
1 'polypeptide(L)'
;MCGLLNEVPVDYFSPLTSSGVRQDLAERAELTCGAIEFTAPNEYMVRPPQPPVYFFVIDVSCSAVTNGQLQIVSETILRCLDGLPGDQSTRVGFLTFDSKCHFYNLRATSTKPQMMVMSATEKIAIPSGYDFLVHLKDCKTVITNLLTDLPKMFQGNQDNRSCLGTALKAAQHIQKPIGGKMLLFTSNLPSVGLGVLPNRFDPKLLNTPKEILLVRAQNEYYKKFALQCSKKQIGVDVFAFARDAQFLDVANLGQLTELTGGQMHYYHNFQGYGTLDSHKFAMDLFTDLTRETGFEAVMRVRCSHGISVQNHLGNFFLRSTDLLALPNIDPSKAFGVTFTINEDLGPLISTIGPFVTIQAALLYTTTNSERRIRVLTTVLPITNDLNLIYKGMDVNAIVNINMKLSIQKALASGITEARDAIPNRLLETMVGYKMNFGNSTPTDPVPLPVSLKVFPLYTLAALKSVLFRTSVNVHPDLRAYYFQLFRFLPVEAGCLFLYPKLFALHNLDPYSGLLSEEGIVYLPPALNLSSEHLSRNGIFLMDNGQSLLMRICAEVDPQLLTELFGTTDLSQIPLHQMVIQPNPELPADCALNRIGNIIQAIQSDPDRYFYPRLHIFRDKEALDVTFLSAMIEDKYSNGQSYHEFLLTLTRQVSEKIK
;
A
#
# COMPACT_ATOMS: atom_id res chain seq x y z
N MET A 1 -29.90 -8.51 -11.40
CA MET A 1 -29.21 -9.23 -10.29
C MET A 1 -29.91 -10.53 -9.91
N CYS A 2 -31.16 -10.54 -9.43
CA CYS A 2 -31.82 -11.76 -8.91
C CYS A 2 -33.11 -12.19 -9.64
N GLY A 3 -33.55 -11.48 -10.69
CA GLY A 3 -34.75 -11.82 -11.46
C GLY A 3 -36.08 -11.51 -10.76
N LEU A 4 -36.05 -10.96 -9.54
CA LEU A 4 -37.24 -10.54 -8.82
C LEU A 4 -37.78 -9.20 -9.34
N LEU A 5 -39.10 -9.16 -9.54
CA LEU A 5 -39.83 -7.93 -9.86
C LEU A 5 -40.08 -7.13 -8.58
N ASN A 6 -39.92 -5.81 -8.66
CA ASN A 6 -40.20 -4.87 -7.57
C ASN A 6 -41.16 -3.79 -8.07
N GLU A 7 -42.07 -3.34 -7.21
CA GLU A 7 -42.90 -2.17 -7.50
C GLU A 7 -42.06 -0.90 -7.39
N VAL A 8 -42.18 0.01 -8.37
CA VAL A 8 -41.49 1.30 -8.34
C VAL A 8 -42.18 2.20 -7.32
N PRO A 9 -41.46 2.77 -6.33
CA PRO A 9 -42.03 3.71 -5.37
C PRO A 9 -42.71 4.89 -6.07
N VAL A 10 -43.82 5.37 -5.50
CA VAL A 10 -44.66 6.42 -6.11
C VAL A 10 -43.86 7.72 -6.35
N ASP A 11 -42.98 8.08 -5.43
CA ASP A 11 -42.10 9.24 -5.50
C ASP A 11 -40.94 9.07 -6.49
N TYR A 12 -40.61 7.83 -6.86
CA TYR A 12 -39.61 7.48 -7.86
C TYR A 12 -40.23 7.08 -9.21
N PHE A 13 -41.55 7.16 -9.38
CA PHE A 13 -42.22 6.74 -10.60
C PHE A 13 -41.91 7.70 -11.76
N SER A 14 -41.71 7.12 -12.95
CA SER A 14 -41.58 7.85 -14.20
C SER A 14 -42.15 6.99 -15.33
N PRO A 15 -42.93 7.58 -16.26
CA PRO A 15 -43.50 6.84 -17.38
C PRO A 15 -42.42 6.34 -18.34
N LEU A 16 -42.76 5.28 -19.08
CA LEU A 16 -41.94 4.79 -20.18
C LEU A 16 -42.28 5.54 -21.47
N THR A 17 -41.30 5.71 -22.35
CA THR A 17 -41.50 6.10 -23.75
C THR A 17 -42.17 4.96 -24.52
N SER A 18 -42.57 5.24 -25.77
CA SER A 18 -43.07 4.21 -26.69
C SER A 18 -42.06 3.09 -26.97
N SER A 19 -40.76 3.32 -26.75
CA SER A 19 -39.69 2.33 -26.88
C SER A 19 -39.41 1.55 -25.59
N GLY A 20 -40.20 1.75 -24.53
CA GLY A 20 -40.02 1.07 -23.24
C GLY A 20 -38.86 1.62 -22.39
N VAL A 21 -38.32 2.79 -22.76
CA VAL A 21 -37.25 3.45 -22.00
C VAL A 21 -37.86 4.43 -21.01
N ARG A 22 -37.32 4.50 -19.80
CA ARG A 22 -37.78 5.43 -18.78
C ARG A 22 -37.51 6.88 -19.21
N GLN A 23 -38.50 7.78 -19.09
CA GLN A 23 -38.39 9.15 -19.64
C GLN A 23 -37.30 10.01 -19.00
N ASP A 24 -37.13 9.91 -17.68
CA ASP A 24 -36.13 10.63 -16.87
C ASP A 24 -34.78 9.87 -16.78
N LEU A 25 -34.52 8.91 -17.67
CA LEU A 25 -33.30 8.08 -17.63
C LEU A 25 -32.03 8.95 -17.58
N ALA A 26 -31.93 9.94 -18.47
CA ALA A 26 -30.76 10.82 -18.57
C ALA A 26 -30.69 11.87 -17.45
N GLU A 27 -31.75 12.05 -16.67
CA GLU A 27 -31.80 13.02 -15.56
C GLU A 27 -31.26 12.43 -14.26
N ARG A 28 -31.03 11.12 -14.21
CA ARG A 28 -30.71 10.36 -12.99
C ARG A 28 -29.42 9.57 -13.14
N ALA A 29 -28.38 10.02 -12.43
CA ALA A 29 -27.06 9.40 -12.48
C ALA A 29 -27.09 7.91 -12.06
N GLU A 30 -27.94 7.53 -11.10
CA GLU A 30 -28.08 6.14 -10.64
C GLU A 30 -28.62 5.17 -11.70
N LEU A 31 -29.16 5.69 -12.80
CA LEU A 31 -29.66 4.88 -13.92
C LEU A 31 -28.67 4.83 -15.10
N THR A 32 -27.72 5.75 -15.18
CA THR A 32 -26.78 5.89 -16.32
C THR A 32 -25.32 5.67 -15.96
N CYS A 33 -24.95 5.76 -14.69
CA CYS A 33 -23.56 5.72 -14.23
C CYS A 33 -23.29 4.45 -13.42
N GLY A 34 -22.17 3.78 -13.71
CA GLY A 34 -21.73 2.60 -12.97
C GLY A 34 -21.15 2.90 -11.58
N ALA A 35 -20.72 4.15 -11.34
CA ALA A 35 -20.20 4.61 -10.06
C ALA A 35 -21.01 5.82 -9.59
N ILE A 36 -21.64 5.69 -8.43
CA ILE A 36 -22.60 6.67 -7.90
C ILE A 36 -22.55 6.73 -6.37
N GLU A 37 -22.97 7.86 -5.82
CA GLU A 37 -22.97 8.10 -4.38
C GLU A 37 -24.31 8.67 -3.90
N PHE A 38 -24.86 8.08 -2.84
CA PHE A 38 -26.11 8.49 -2.22
C PHE A 38 -25.87 9.09 -0.85
N THR A 39 -26.73 10.03 -0.45
CA THR A 39 -26.94 10.36 0.96
C THR A 39 -27.62 9.18 1.64
N ALA A 40 -27.04 8.68 2.73
CA ALA A 40 -27.63 7.54 3.44
C ALA A 40 -28.84 8.00 4.28
N PRO A 41 -30.02 7.35 4.15
CA PRO A 41 -31.17 7.63 5.01
C PRO A 41 -30.92 7.26 6.48
N ASN A 42 -31.80 7.74 7.38
CA ASN A 42 -31.69 7.54 8.83
C ASN A 42 -31.60 6.07 9.28
N GLU A 43 -32.19 5.15 8.53
CA GLU A 43 -32.14 3.71 8.81
C GLU A 43 -30.73 3.10 8.70
N TYR A 44 -29.81 3.77 7.98
CA TYR A 44 -28.41 3.37 7.87
C TYR A 44 -27.53 3.95 9.00
N MET A 45 -28.13 4.56 10.02
CA MET A 45 -27.45 5.19 11.16
C MET A 45 -27.86 4.54 12.48
N VAL A 46 -26.91 3.89 13.15
CA VAL A 46 -27.09 3.38 14.53
C VAL A 46 -26.85 4.50 15.56
N ARG A 47 -26.04 5.48 15.18
CA ARG A 47 -25.75 6.71 15.91
C ARG A 47 -25.50 7.84 14.91
N PRO A 48 -25.59 9.11 15.32
CA PRO A 48 -25.21 10.23 14.48
C PRO A 48 -23.76 10.07 13.97
N PRO A 49 -23.47 10.51 12.73
CA PRO A 49 -22.11 10.55 12.19
C PRO A 49 -21.16 11.26 13.15
N GLN A 50 -20.01 10.65 13.40
CA GLN A 50 -19.01 11.19 14.32
C GLN A 50 -18.04 12.13 13.60
N PRO A 51 -17.44 13.11 14.31
CA PRO A 51 -16.34 13.90 13.75
C PRO A 51 -15.08 13.03 13.55
N PRO A 52 -14.18 13.41 12.63
CA PRO A 52 -12.92 12.73 12.48
C PRO A 52 -12.04 12.91 13.73
N VAL A 53 -11.41 11.82 14.15
CA VAL A 53 -10.48 11.78 15.29
C VAL A 53 -9.14 11.26 14.81
N TYR A 54 -8.07 11.99 15.12
CA TYR A 54 -6.68 11.57 14.89
C TYR A 54 -5.97 11.43 16.22
N PHE A 55 -5.50 10.22 16.55
CA PHE A 55 -4.84 9.95 17.81
C PHE A 55 -3.42 9.47 17.60
N PHE A 56 -2.45 10.24 18.07
CA PHE A 56 -1.04 9.99 17.87
C PHE A 56 -0.44 9.27 19.07
N VAL A 57 0.06 8.05 18.83
CA VAL A 57 0.74 7.20 19.83
C VAL A 57 2.22 7.16 19.47
N ILE A 58 3.04 7.92 20.19
CA ILE A 58 4.41 8.26 19.77
C ILE A 58 5.45 7.65 20.73
N ASP A 59 6.34 6.82 20.19
CA ASP A 59 7.51 6.32 20.92
C ASP A 59 8.48 7.46 21.25
N VAL A 60 8.85 7.57 22.54
CA VAL A 60 9.81 8.54 23.11
C VAL A 60 10.96 7.84 23.84
N SER A 61 11.13 6.53 23.61
CA SER A 61 12.26 5.77 24.11
C SER A 61 13.59 6.30 23.57
N CYS A 62 14.69 5.87 24.20
CA CYS A 62 16.04 6.22 23.78
C CYS A 62 16.28 5.93 22.28
N SER A 63 15.79 4.80 21.74
CA SER A 63 15.92 4.50 20.30
C SER A 63 15.22 5.54 19.43
N ALA A 64 13.99 5.93 19.76
CA ALA A 64 13.21 6.93 19.02
C ALA A 64 13.82 8.34 19.07
N VAL A 65 14.50 8.68 20.17
CA VAL A 65 15.21 9.95 20.32
C VAL A 65 16.53 9.91 19.54
N THR A 66 17.34 8.87 19.73
CA THR A 66 18.69 8.76 19.16
C THR A 66 18.71 8.51 17.66
N ASN A 67 17.67 7.88 17.11
CA ASN A 67 17.50 7.74 15.66
C ASN A 67 16.80 8.95 15.02
N GLY A 68 16.41 9.98 15.78
CA GLY A 68 15.74 11.18 15.25
C GLY A 68 14.27 11.01 14.84
N GLN A 69 13.66 9.86 15.11
CA GLN A 69 12.24 9.59 14.84
C GLN A 69 11.33 10.57 15.58
N LEU A 70 11.57 10.82 16.86
CA LEU A 70 10.74 11.73 17.66
C LEU A 70 10.75 13.15 17.08
N GLN A 71 11.90 13.62 16.61
CA GLN A 71 12.04 14.94 15.99
C GLN A 71 11.19 15.03 14.72
N ILE A 72 11.41 14.14 13.74
CA ILE A 72 10.71 14.22 12.46
C ILE A 72 9.21 13.98 12.60
N VAL A 73 8.78 13.07 13.48
CA VAL A 73 7.36 12.82 13.73
C VAL A 73 6.69 14.07 14.28
N SER A 74 7.29 14.72 15.28
CA SER A 74 6.72 15.91 15.92
C SER A 74 6.61 17.08 14.94
N GLU A 75 7.66 17.33 14.15
CA GLU A 75 7.66 18.38 13.13
C GLU A 75 6.68 18.11 11.99
N THR A 76 6.59 16.87 11.52
CA THR A 76 5.70 16.52 10.41
C THR A 76 4.24 16.63 10.84
N ILE A 77 3.88 16.11 12.02
CA ILE A 77 2.52 16.28 12.56
C ILE A 77 2.19 17.76 12.68
N LEU A 78 3.12 18.58 13.21
CA LEU A 78 2.93 20.02 13.35
C LEU A 78 2.63 20.70 12.00
N ARG A 79 3.37 20.34 10.94
CA ARG A 79 3.16 20.86 9.58
C ARG A 79 1.83 20.39 8.98
N CYS A 80 1.32 19.24 9.38
CA CYS A 80 0.08 18.66 8.84
C CYS A 80 -1.19 19.15 9.56
N LEU A 81 -1.10 19.79 10.73
CA LEU A 81 -2.27 20.15 11.54
C LEU A 81 -3.31 20.94 10.76
N ASP A 82 -2.88 21.91 9.95
CA ASP A 82 -3.79 22.76 9.16
C ASP A 82 -4.38 22.04 7.93
N GLY A 83 -3.78 20.93 7.51
CA GLY A 83 -4.25 20.09 6.41
C GLY A 83 -5.10 18.91 6.85
N LEU A 84 -5.39 18.73 8.15
CA LEU A 84 -6.19 17.62 8.63
C LEU A 84 -7.65 17.75 8.16
N PRO A 85 -8.22 16.75 7.47
CA PRO A 85 -9.62 16.76 7.05
C PRO A 85 -10.62 16.88 8.20
N GLY A 86 -11.78 17.50 7.94
CA GLY A 86 -12.90 17.64 8.88
C GLY A 86 -13.12 19.03 9.48
N ASP A 87 -12.40 20.03 8.95
CA ASP A 87 -12.53 21.45 9.26
C ASP A 87 -12.55 21.74 10.77
N GLN A 88 -13.67 22.30 11.27
CA GLN A 88 -13.80 22.76 12.65
C GLN A 88 -14.14 21.63 13.63
N SER A 89 -14.55 20.47 13.12
CA SER A 89 -15.03 19.35 13.95
C SER A 89 -13.91 18.39 14.38
N THR A 90 -12.75 18.47 13.72
CA THR A 90 -11.63 17.56 13.92
C THR A 90 -11.13 17.55 15.36
N ARG A 91 -11.02 16.35 15.92
CA ARG A 91 -10.48 16.11 17.26
C ARG A 91 -9.13 15.44 17.17
N VAL A 92 -8.23 15.81 18.07
CA VAL A 92 -6.89 15.22 18.16
C VAL A 92 -6.57 14.80 19.59
N GLY A 93 -5.76 13.75 19.71
CA GLY A 93 -5.25 13.27 20.99
C GLY A 93 -3.81 12.80 20.86
N PHE A 94 -3.06 12.91 21.94
CA PHE A 94 -1.64 12.57 21.99
C PHE A 94 -1.36 11.68 23.21
N LEU A 95 -0.60 10.62 22.97
CA LEU A 95 -0.03 9.76 24.00
C LEU A 95 1.39 9.43 23.58
N THR A 96 2.36 9.66 24.46
CA THR A 96 3.72 9.17 24.21
C THR A 96 4.03 7.98 25.11
N PHE A 97 5.00 7.16 24.71
CA PHE A 97 5.39 6.00 25.51
C PHE A 97 6.87 5.66 25.41
N ASP A 98 7.41 5.16 26.51
CA ASP A 98 8.66 4.41 26.60
C ASP A 98 8.37 3.13 27.41
N SER A 99 9.02 2.86 28.56
CA SER A 99 8.54 1.87 29.53
C SER A 99 7.26 2.30 30.27
N LYS A 100 6.84 3.57 30.14
CA LYS A 100 5.65 4.15 30.75
C LYS A 100 4.80 4.85 29.69
N CYS A 101 3.53 5.09 30.01
CA CYS A 101 2.62 5.89 29.19
C CYS A 101 2.58 7.33 29.71
N HIS A 102 2.60 8.30 28.80
CA HIS A 102 2.52 9.72 29.11
C HIS A 102 1.28 10.32 28.43
N PHE A 103 0.34 10.79 29.25
CA PHE A 103 -0.87 11.46 28.80
C PHE A 103 -0.68 12.98 28.84
N TYR A 104 -1.29 13.69 27.89
CA TYR A 104 -1.20 15.14 27.80
C TYR A 104 -2.58 15.78 27.96
N ASN A 105 -2.72 16.63 28.98
CA ASN A 105 -3.88 17.50 29.11
C ASN A 105 -3.65 18.77 28.27
N LEU A 106 -4.54 19.00 27.30
CA LEU A 106 -4.41 20.03 26.26
C LEU A 106 -5.56 21.04 26.33
N ARG A 107 -5.87 21.57 27.51
CA ARG A 107 -6.90 22.61 27.67
C ARG A 107 -6.57 23.84 26.83
N ALA A 108 -7.54 24.35 26.08
CA ALA A 108 -7.43 25.58 25.29
C ALA A 108 -6.99 26.81 26.11
N THR A 109 -7.31 26.84 27.41
CA THR A 109 -6.93 27.93 28.31
C THR A 109 -5.47 27.88 28.78
N SER A 110 -4.76 26.77 28.54
CA SER A 110 -3.36 26.62 28.91
C SER A 110 -2.46 26.81 27.69
N THR A 111 -1.35 27.51 27.85
CA THR A 111 -0.31 27.59 26.81
C THR A 111 0.70 26.44 26.92
N LYS A 112 0.75 25.74 28.05
CA LYS A 112 1.67 24.60 28.29
C LYS A 112 0.89 23.30 28.49
N PRO A 113 1.31 22.19 27.87
CA PRO A 113 0.71 20.88 28.13
C PRO A 113 1.06 20.39 29.54
N GLN A 114 0.12 19.73 30.22
CA GLN A 114 0.40 19.04 31.48
C GLN A 114 0.56 17.54 31.20
N MET A 115 1.73 16.99 31.51
CA MET A 115 2.02 15.57 31.35
C MET A 115 1.62 14.78 32.60
N MET A 116 0.93 13.66 32.40
CA MET A 116 0.59 12.69 33.44
C MET A 116 1.20 11.33 33.10
N VAL A 117 1.92 10.73 34.04
CA VAL A 117 2.68 9.50 33.80
C VAL A 117 1.96 8.31 34.43
N MET A 118 1.81 7.23 33.67
CA MET A 118 1.26 5.96 34.12
C MET A 118 2.27 4.84 33.85
N SER A 119 2.62 4.07 34.87
CA SER A 119 3.45 2.87 34.72
C SER A 119 2.77 1.83 33.83
N ALA A 120 3.57 1.03 33.11
CA ALA A 120 3.06 -0.06 32.29
C ALA A 120 2.43 -1.16 33.16
N THR A 121 1.10 -1.13 33.29
CA THR A 121 0.31 -2.10 34.04
C THR A 121 -0.82 -2.66 33.16
N GLU A 122 -1.37 -3.81 33.53
CA GLU A 122 -2.49 -4.40 32.79
C GLU A 122 -3.80 -3.63 32.96
N LYS A 123 -3.99 -2.97 34.11
CA LYS A 123 -5.19 -2.17 34.42
C LYS A 123 -4.96 -0.73 33.98
N ILE A 124 -5.41 -0.41 32.77
CA ILE A 124 -5.38 0.96 32.26
C ILE A 124 -6.28 1.86 33.12
N ALA A 125 -5.69 2.87 33.74
CA ALA A 125 -6.41 3.93 34.45
C ALA A 125 -6.21 5.25 33.70
N ILE A 126 -7.21 5.68 32.94
CA ILE A 126 -7.21 7.00 32.30
C ILE A 126 -7.45 8.05 33.38
N PRO A 127 -6.60 9.10 33.52
CA PRO A 127 -6.80 10.14 34.52
C PRO A 127 -8.20 10.78 34.38
N SER A 128 -8.99 10.76 35.45
CA SER A 128 -10.35 11.33 35.42
C SER A 128 -10.32 12.86 35.43
N GLY A 129 -11.36 13.49 34.87
CA GLY A 129 -11.50 14.96 34.86
C GLY A 129 -10.72 15.70 33.78
N TYR A 130 -10.15 14.97 32.81
CA TYR A 130 -9.46 15.53 31.65
C TYR A 130 -10.09 15.03 30.35
N ASP A 131 -10.15 15.91 29.35
CA ASP A 131 -10.48 15.53 27.98
C ASP A 131 -9.17 15.30 27.20
N PHE A 132 -9.00 14.08 26.71
CA PHE A 132 -7.83 13.65 25.93
C PHE A 132 -8.10 13.66 24.41
N LEU A 133 -9.30 14.08 24.00
CA LEU A 133 -9.69 14.28 22.61
C LEU A 133 -10.20 15.71 22.42
N VAL A 134 -9.25 16.62 22.26
CA VAL A 134 -9.53 18.06 22.17
C VAL A 134 -9.86 18.49 20.74
N HIS A 135 -10.65 19.54 20.61
CA HIS A 135 -10.88 20.19 19.31
C HIS A 135 -9.60 20.85 18.83
N LEU A 136 -9.16 20.49 17.62
CA LEU A 136 -7.89 20.95 17.05
C LEU A 136 -7.83 22.48 16.95
N LYS A 137 -8.90 23.09 16.45
CA LYS A 137 -9.01 24.54 16.26
C LYS A 137 -8.82 25.31 17.58
N ASP A 138 -9.50 24.86 18.63
CA ASP A 138 -9.52 25.55 19.93
C ASP A 138 -8.20 25.37 20.69
N CYS A 139 -7.53 24.23 20.49
CA CYS A 139 -6.34 23.85 21.24
C CYS A 139 -5.06 23.95 20.41
N LYS A 140 -5.10 24.57 19.22
CA LYS A 140 -3.98 24.62 18.27
C LYS A 140 -2.70 25.13 18.92
N THR A 141 -2.77 26.22 19.67
CA THR A 141 -1.60 26.83 20.34
C THR A 141 -0.90 25.86 21.30
N VAL A 142 -1.66 25.16 22.17
CA VAL A 142 -1.05 24.23 23.14
C VAL A 142 -0.55 22.96 22.48
N ILE A 143 -1.20 22.50 21.40
CA ILE A 143 -0.75 21.38 20.57
C ILE A 143 0.57 21.73 19.87
N THR A 144 0.66 22.92 19.28
CA THR A 144 1.90 23.42 18.66
C THR A 144 3.03 23.45 19.67
N ASN A 145 2.79 23.96 20.87
CA ASN A 145 3.79 23.99 21.93
C ASN A 145 4.21 22.57 22.37
N LEU A 146 3.25 21.65 22.53
CA LEU A 146 3.56 20.24 22.81
C LEU A 146 4.48 19.65 21.75
N LEU A 147 4.12 19.72 20.47
CA LEU A 147 4.90 19.14 19.38
C LEU A 147 6.28 19.80 19.23
N THR A 148 6.38 21.10 19.48
CA THR A 148 7.67 21.84 19.45
C THR A 148 8.59 21.42 20.60
N ASP A 149 8.03 21.15 21.79
CA ASP A 149 8.80 20.85 22.99
C ASP A 149 9.08 19.35 23.18
N LEU A 150 8.26 18.46 22.61
CA LEU A 150 8.37 17.01 22.77
C LEU A 150 9.80 16.46 22.58
N PRO A 151 10.52 16.77 21.49
CA PRO A 151 11.90 16.28 21.33
C PRO A 151 12.86 16.77 22.42
N LYS A 152 12.67 18.01 22.89
CA LYS A 152 13.48 18.60 23.98
C LYS A 152 13.15 17.94 25.32
N MET A 153 11.88 17.65 25.58
CA MET A 153 11.42 17.02 26.82
C MET A 153 12.04 15.65 27.06
N PHE A 154 12.27 14.88 25.99
CA PHE A 154 12.86 13.55 26.04
C PHE A 154 14.33 13.52 25.58
N GLN A 155 14.97 14.69 25.43
CA GLN A 155 16.38 14.77 25.08
C GLN A 155 17.22 14.07 26.17
N GLY A 156 17.99 13.07 25.76
CA GLY A 156 18.81 12.27 26.68
C GLY A 156 18.06 11.18 27.44
N ASN A 157 16.79 10.87 27.11
CA ASN A 157 16.10 9.71 27.65
C ASN A 157 16.92 8.43 27.41
N GLN A 158 17.16 7.66 28.47
CA GLN A 158 17.96 6.44 28.44
C GLN A 158 17.11 5.16 28.49
N ASP A 159 15.78 5.26 28.54
CA ASP A 159 14.92 4.08 28.58
C ASP A 159 14.83 3.43 27.19
N ASN A 160 15.42 2.24 27.06
CA ASN A 160 15.40 1.44 25.83
C ASN A 160 14.19 0.50 25.75
N ARG A 161 13.27 0.52 26.72
CA ARG A 161 12.12 -0.38 26.76
C ARG A 161 10.88 0.29 26.16
N SER A 162 9.93 -0.55 25.77
CA SER A 162 8.71 -0.14 25.07
C SER A 162 7.50 -0.82 25.68
N CYS A 163 6.54 -0.03 26.17
CA CYS A 163 5.24 -0.45 26.67
C CYS A 163 4.11 -0.31 25.65
N LEU A 164 4.45 -0.46 24.37
CA LEU A 164 3.59 -0.24 23.21
C LEU A 164 2.18 -0.82 23.36
N GLY A 165 2.01 -2.06 23.81
CA GLY A 165 0.67 -2.64 23.96
C GLY A 165 -0.16 -1.94 25.04
N THR A 166 0.45 -1.54 26.16
CA THR A 166 -0.22 -0.74 27.18
C THR A 166 -0.63 0.62 26.63
N ALA A 167 0.25 1.28 25.88
CA ALA A 167 0.00 2.57 25.23
C ALA A 167 -1.17 2.48 24.23
N LEU A 168 -1.17 1.45 23.37
CA LEU A 168 -2.27 1.15 22.45
C LEU A 168 -3.60 0.93 23.20
N LYS A 169 -3.56 0.18 24.31
CA LYS A 169 -4.76 -0.07 25.11
C LYS A 169 -5.29 1.21 25.76
N ALA A 170 -4.41 2.10 26.21
CA ALA A 170 -4.79 3.41 26.74
C ALA A 170 -5.42 4.31 25.67
N ALA A 171 -4.77 4.42 24.51
CA ALA A 171 -5.29 5.17 23.36
C ALA A 171 -6.67 4.67 22.92
N GLN A 172 -6.85 3.34 22.82
CA GLN A 172 -8.15 2.74 22.51
C GLN A 172 -9.23 3.11 23.53
N HIS A 173 -8.93 3.14 24.84
CA HIS A 173 -9.92 3.51 25.85
C HIS A 173 -10.40 4.95 25.68
N ILE A 174 -9.49 5.87 25.32
CA ILE A 174 -9.80 7.27 25.05
C ILE A 174 -10.65 7.40 23.78
N GLN A 175 -10.26 6.71 22.69
CA GLN A 175 -10.94 6.82 21.39
C GLN A 175 -12.25 6.03 21.30
N LYS A 176 -12.44 4.97 22.08
CA LYS A 176 -13.58 4.04 22.02
C LYS A 176 -14.97 4.70 21.89
N PRO A 177 -15.29 5.84 22.56
CA PRO A 177 -16.60 6.47 22.43
C PRO A 177 -16.88 7.00 21.02
N ILE A 178 -15.87 7.47 20.29
CA ILE A 178 -16.04 8.15 19.00
C ILE A 178 -15.56 7.27 17.84
N GLY A 179 -14.44 6.56 18.01
CA GLY A 179 -13.73 5.87 16.93
C GLY A 179 -12.66 6.76 16.32
N GLY A 180 -12.32 6.52 15.05
CA GLY A 180 -11.41 7.34 14.27
C GLY A 180 -10.09 6.65 13.92
N LYS A 181 -9.07 7.45 13.64
CA LYS A 181 -7.76 7.02 13.16
C LYS A 181 -6.73 7.09 14.28
N MET A 182 -6.02 6.00 14.53
CA MET A 182 -4.89 5.92 15.46
C MET A 182 -3.60 5.76 14.65
N LEU A 183 -2.61 6.61 14.93
CA LEU A 183 -1.30 6.56 14.28
C LEU A 183 -0.25 6.17 15.32
N LEU A 184 0.34 4.98 15.15
CA LEU A 184 1.40 4.45 15.99
C LEU A 184 2.76 4.71 15.36
N PHE A 185 3.65 5.39 16.08
CA PHE A 185 5.05 5.56 15.71
C PHE A 185 5.91 4.78 16.68
N THR A 186 6.72 3.84 16.19
CA THR A 186 7.53 2.95 17.04
C THR A 186 8.91 2.69 16.48
N SER A 187 9.92 2.74 17.35
CA SER A 187 11.31 2.43 17.04
C SER A 187 11.83 1.23 17.81
N ASN A 188 11.04 0.56 18.64
CA ASN A 188 11.50 -0.53 19.50
C ASN A 188 10.55 -1.73 19.51
N LEU A 189 11.14 -2.91 19.72
CA LEU A 189 10.38 -4.12 20.02
C LEU A 189 9.66 -3.97 21.38
N PRO A 190 8.34 -4.22 21.45
CA PRO A 190 7.56 -4.19 22.69
C PRO A 190 8.15 -5.13 23.76
N SER A 191 8.57 -4.57 24.89
CA SER A 191 9.38 -5.28 25.90
C SER A 191 8.83 -5.23 27.32
N VAL A 192 7.85 -4.36 27.62
CA VAL A 192 7.24 -4.23 28.95
C VAL A 192 5.71 -4.09 28.81
N GLY A 193 4.95 -4.55 29.81
CA GLY A 193 3.51 -4.34 29.87
C GLY A 193 2.71 -5.32 29.00
N LEU A 194 1.63 -4.84 28.39
CA LEU A 194 0.78 -5.70 27.56
C LEU A 194 1.41 -5.98 26.20
N GLY A 195 1.21 -7.19 25.67
CA GLY A 195 1.60 -7.52 24.30
C GLY A 195 3.11 -7.66 24.06
N VAL A 196 3.92 -7.91 25.10
CA VAL A 196 5.38 -8.10 24.96
C VAL A 196 5.72 -9.12 23.86
N LEU A 197 6.75 -8.81 23.08
CA LEU A 197 7.26 -9.63 21.99
C LEU A 197 8.69 -10.09 22.30
N PRO A 198 8.99 -11.40 22.26
CA PRO A 198 10.36 -11.89 22.36
C PRO A 198 11.11 -11.58 21.06
N ASN A 199 12.43 -11.31 21.16
CA ASN A 199 13.27 -11.27 19.97
C ASN A 199 13.47 -12.70 19.45
N ARG A 200 12.62 -13.08 18.49
CA ARG A 200 12.58 -14.41 17.87
C ARG A 200 13.39 -14.50 16.58
N PHE A 201 14.11 -13.44 16.19
CA PHE A 201 14.92 -13.47 14.98
C PHE A 201 16.15 -14.35 15.16
N ASP A 202 16.17 -15.45 14.41
CA ASP A 202 17.34 -16.33 14.28
C ASP A 202 17.69 -16.44 12.78
N PRO A 203 18.87 -15.93 12.36
CA PRO A 203 19.33 -16.01 10.97
C PRO A 203 19.37 -17.43 10.41
N LYS A 204 19.49 -18.47 11.25
CA LYS A 204 19.50 -19.89 10.82
C LYS A 204 18.16 -20.35 10.26
N LEU A 205 17.08 -19.62 10.52
CA LEU A 205 15.74 -19.95 10.01
C LEU A 205 15.52 -19.44 8.59
N LEU A 206 16.30 -18.47 8.13
CA LEU A 206 16.13 -17.87 6.80
C LEU A 206 16.36 -18.90 5.70
N ASN A 207 15.52 -18.87 4.66
CA ASN A 207 15.56 -19.80 3.55
C ASN A 207 15.36 -21.28 3.96
N THR A 208 14.73 -21.53 5.11
CA THR A 208 14.31 -22.87 5.55
C THR A 208 12.78 -22.94 5.64
N PRO A 209 12.17 -24.14 5.71
CA PRO A 209 10.73 -24.27 5.96
C PRO A 209 10.26 -23.57 7.24
N LYS A 210 11.16 -23.31 8.20
CA LYS A 210 10.87 -22.60 9.45
C LYS A 210 10.95 -21.06 9.34
N GLU A 211 11.37 -20.49 8.21
CA GLU A 211 11.37 -19.03 7.98
C GLU A 211 9.97 -18.43 8.21
N ILE A 212 8.93 -19.22 7.94
CA ILE A 212 7.54 -18.82 8.17
C ILE A 212 7.25 -18.39 9.62
N LEU A 213 8.00 -18.90 10.60
CA LEU A 213 7.87 -18.50 12.00
C LEU A 213 8.24 -17.05 12.24
N LEU A 214 9.07 -16.44 11.37
CA LEU A 214 9.50 -15.06 11.47
C LEU A 214 8.53 -14.07 10.80
N VAL A 215 7.82 -14.49 9.75
CA VAL A 215 6.91 -13.62 8.98
C VAL A 215 5.43 -13.85 9.31
N ARG A 216 5.12 -14.87 10.11
CA ARG A 216 3.77 -15.12 10.64
C ARG A 216 3.67 -14.53 12.05
N ALA A 217 2.60 -13.78 12.29
CA ALA A 217 2.25 -13.34 13.62
C ALA A 217 1.97 -14.54 14.53
N GLN A 218 2.50 -14.52 15.75
CA GLN A 218 2.35 -15.60 16.75
C GLN A 218 1.70 -15.10 18.04
N ASN A 219 1.63 -13.79 18.25
CA ASN A 219 1.07 -13.21 19.46
C ASN A 219 -0.41 -12.87 19.26
N GLU A 220 -1.29 -13.52 20.05
CA GLU A 220 -2.74 -13.30 19.98
C GLU A 220 -3.20 -11.94 20.53
N TYR A 221 -2.34 -11.20 21.26
CA TYR A 221 -2.67 -9.89 21.81
C TYR A 221 -3.02 -8.88 20.72
N TYR A 222 -2.15 -8.71 19.72
CA TYR A 222 -2.32 -7.70 18.67
C TYR A 222 -3.55 -7.98 17.81
N LYS A 223 -3.76 -9.26 17.45
CA LYS A 223 -5.00 -9.72 16.82
C LYS A 223 -6.25 -9.36 17.64
N LYS A 224 -6.28 -9.73 18.92
CA LYS A 224 -7.43 -9.44 19.81
C LYS A 224 -7.66 -7.94 19.99
N PHE A 225 -6.59 -7.16 20.11
CA PHE A 225 -6.66 -5.71 20.21
C PHE A 225 -7.22 -5.09 18.93
N ALA A 226 -6.72 -5.49 17.76
CA ALA A 226 -7.19 -5.00 16.46
C ALA A 226 -8.67 -5.31 16.22
N LEU A 227 -9.13 -6.53 16.59
CA LEU A 227 -10.55 -6.88 16.57
C LEU A 227 -11.40 -5.98 17.48
N GLN A 228 -10.89 -5.62 18.66
CA GLN A 228 -11.57 -4.68 19.56
C GLN A 228 -11.62 -3.27 18.96
N CYS A 229 -10.54 -2.79 18.35
CA CYS A 229 -10.50 -1.51 17.64
C CYS A 229 -11.52 -1.49 16.50
N SER A 230 -11.57 -2.52 15.67
CA SER A 230 -12.52 -2.61 14.54
C SER A 230 -13.99 -2.57 15.00
N LYS A 231 -14.31 -3.25 16.12
CA LYS A 231 -15.65 -3.16 16.75
C LYS A 231 -15.98 -1.78 17.31
N LYS A 232 -14.97 -0.96 17.58
CA LYS A 232 -15.09 0.42 18.07
C LYS A 232 -14.82 1.47 17.00
N GLN A 233 -14.76 1.06 15.73
CA GLN A 233 -14.53 1.93 14.59
C GLN A 233 -13.21 2.72 14.70
N ILE A 234 -12.16 2.05 15.22
CA ILE A 234 -10.81 2.59 15.29
C ILE A 234 -9.94 1.88 14.24
N GLY A 235 -9.43 2.62 13.26
CA GLY A 235 -8.37 2.21 12.35
C GLY A 235 -7.00 2.48 12.95
N VAL A 236 -6.03 1.60 12.72
CA VAL A 236 -4.67 1.74 13.24
C VAL A 236 -3.68 1.70 12.09
N ASP A 237 -2.98 2.82 11.90
CA ASP A 237 -1.83 2.92 11.01
C ASP A 237 -0.54 2.85 11.82
N VAL A 238 0.46 2.17 11.29
CA VAL A 238 1.71 1.87 12.00
C VAL A 238 2.89 2.36 11.19
N PHE A 239 3.70 3.24 11.77
CA PHE A 239 4.97 3.73 11.25
C PHE A 239 6.10 3.14 12.10
N ALA A 240 6.81 2.17 11.56
CA ALA A 240 7.88 1.46 12.25
C ALA A 240 9.25 1.84 11.69
N PHE A 241 10.17 2.22 12.58
CA PHE A 241 11.48 2.75 12.23
C PHE A 241 12.58 1.81 12.73
N ALA A 242 13.18 1.04 11.83
CA ALA A 242 14.27 0.13 12.18
C ALA A 242 15.61 0.80 11.86
N ARG A 243 16.34 1.22 12.89
CA ARG A 243 17.75 1.61 12.75
C ARG A 243 18.60 0.34 12.62
N ASP A 244 19.61 0.36 11.75
CA ASP A 244 20.59 -0.74 11.57
C ASP A 244 19.95 -2.14 11.44
N ALA A 245 18.85 -2.23 10.69
CA ALA A 245 18.08 -3.44 10.44
C ALA A 245 17.63 -4.18 11.70
N GLN A 246 17.42 -3.47 12.83
CA GLN A 246 16.93 -4.11 14.04
C GLN A 246 15.57 -4.78 13.83
N PHE A 247 15.37 -5.92 14.49
CA PHE A 247 14.13 -6.68 14.42
C PHE A 247 13.05 -6.04 15.29
N LEU A 248 11.93 -5.65 14.67
CA LEU A 248 10.75 -5.03 15.31
C LEU A 248 9.53 -5.95 15.34
N ASP A 249 9.61 -7.12 14.70
CA ASP A 249 8.52 -8.07 14.56
C ASP A 249 7.28 -7.45 13.88
N VAL A 250 7.51 -6.95 12.68
CA VAL A 250 6.50 -6.33 11.80
C VAL A 250 5.35 -7.30 11.51
N ALA A 251 5.58 -8.61 11.56
CA ALA A 251 4.53 -9.60 11.40
C ALA A 251 3.43 -9.47 12.47
N ASN A 252 3.79 -9.31 13.74
CA ASN A 252 2.81 -9.11 14.83
C ASN A 252 2.19 -7.70 14.77
N LEU A 253 2.98 -6.66 14.51
CA LEU A 253 2.47 -5.28 14.39
C LEU A 253 1.49 -5.12 13.22
N GLY A 254 1.74 -5.81 12.10
CA GLY A 254 0.91 -5.80 10.91
C GLY A 254 -0.55 -6.23 11.16
N GLN A 255 -0.81 -7.05 12.17
CA GLN A 255 -2.17 -7.46 12.55
C GLN A 255 -3.06 -6.27 12.94
N LEU A 256 -2.46 -5.19 13.46
CA LEU A 256 -3.16 -3.96 13.80
C LEU A 256 -3.78 -3.33 12.56
N THR A 257 -2.98 -3.22 11.51
CA THR A 257 -3.37 -2.61 10.23
C THR A 257 -4.33 -3.52 9.47
N GLU A 258 -4.04 -4.82 9.43
CA GLU A 258 -4.82 -5.83 8.70
C GLU A 258 -6.29 -5.84 9.11
N LEU A 259 -6.58 -5.92 10.42
CA LEU A 259 -7.95 -6.12 10.90
C LEU A 259 -8.71 -4.83 11.13
N THR A 260 -8.03 -3.69 11.07
CA THR A 260 -8.66 -2.37 11.27
C THR A 260 -8.74 -1.57 9.96
N GLY A 261 -8.28 -2.15 8.85
CA GLY A 261 -8.26 -1.47 7.56
C GLY A 261 -7.19 -0.38 7.47
N GLY A 262 -6.18 -0.39 8.36
CA GLY A 262 -5.07 0.55 8.33
C GLY A 262 -3.92 0.15 7.41
N GLN A 263 -2.81 0.89 7.52
CA GLN A 263 -1.60 0.73 6.71
C GLN A 263 -0.34 0.57 7.57
N MET A 264 0.53 -0.34 7.14
CA MET A 264 1.86 -0.52 7.70
C MET A 264 2.85 0.26 6.85
N HIS A 265 3.64 1.13 7.48
CA HIS A 265 4.78 1.83 6.91
C HIS A 265 6.04 1.36 7.64
N TYR A 266 7.02 0.84 6.91
CA TYR A 266 8.24 0.29 7.49
C TYR A 266 9.47 0.93 6.85
N TYR A 267 10.22 1.68 7.65
CA TYR A 267 11.46 2.33 7.26
C TYR A 267 12.63 1.45 7.67
N HIS A 268 13.03 0.57 6.76
CA HIS A 268 14.17 -0.32 6.95
C HIS A 268 15.47 0.48 6.90
N ASN A 269 16.35 0.31 7.89
CA ASN A 269 17.61 1.05 8.03
C ASN A 269 17.43 2.57 8.09
N PHE A 270 16.47 3.04 8.87
CA PHE A 270 16.18 4.46 9.03
C PHE A 270 17.44 5.23 9.49
N GLN A 271 17.92 6.14 8.64
CA GLN A 271 19.17 6.89 8.87
C GLN A 271 19.00 8.14 9.74
N GLY A 272 17.76 8.51 10.06
CA GLY A 272 17.44 9.54 11.04
C GLY A 272 17.07 10.91 10.49
N TYR A 273 16.94 11.89 11.37
CA TYR A 273 16.48 13.25 11.05
C TYR A 273 17.45 13.97 10.10
N GLY A 274 16.90 14.75 9.15
CA GLY A 274 17.68 15.49 8.15
C GLY A 274 18.21 14.63 7.00
N THR A 275 17.89 13.33 6.97
CA THR A 275 18.24 12.43 5.87
C THR A 275 17.09 12.32 4.88
N LEU A 276 17.35 11.76 3.70
CA LEU A 276 16.30 11.47 2.72
C LEU A 276 15.24 10.46 3.25
N ASP A 277 15.57 9.62 4.24
CA ASP A 277 14.56 8.77 4.91
C ASP A 277 13.55 9.60 5.69
N SER A 278 14.03 10.64 6.39
CA SER A 278 13.14 11.55 7.12
C SER A 278 12.23 12.33 6.18
N HIS A 279 12.72 12.70 4.98
CA HIS A 279 11.89 13.33 3.95
C HIS A 279 10.82 12.37 3.41
N LYS A 280 11.21 11.12 3.09
CA LYS A 280 10.24 10.10 2.64
C LYS A 280 9.15 9.89 3.69
N PHE A 281 9.53 9.70 4.96
CA PHE A 281 8.58 9.59 6.05
C PHE A 281 7.65 10.81 6.13
N ALA A 282 8.19 12.02 6.03
CA ALA A 282 7.40 13.24 6.12
C ALA A 282 6.33 13.30 5.01
N MET A 283 6.68 12.90 3.79
CA MET A 283 5.75 12.84 2.65
C MET A 283 4.72 11.71 2.81
N ASP A 284 5.14 10.53 3.24
CA ASP A 284 4.24 9.39 3.48
C ASP A 284 3.22 9.73 4.59
N LEU A 285 3.65 10.36 5.69
CA LEU A 285 2.76 10.79 6.77
C LEU A 285 1.87 11.98 6.36
N PHE A 286 2.40 12.94 5.61
CA PHE A 286 1.59 14.04 5.06
C PHE A 286 0.44 13.48 4.23
N THR A 287 0.74 12.59 3.28
CA THR A 287 -0.25 11.92 2.44
C THR A 287 -1.26 11.13 3.29
N ASP A 288 -0.80 10.41 4.29
CA ASP A 288 -1.66 9.61 5.17
C ASP A 288 -2.65 10.47 5.99
N LEU A 289 -2.22 11.66 6.42
CA LEU A 289 -3.00 12.56 7.26
C LEU A 289 -3.94 13.47 6.46
N THR A 290 -3.53 13.94 5.28
CA THR A 290 -4.28 14.95 4.51
C THR A 290 -5.20 14.35 3.45
N ARG A 291 -5.00 13.08 3.05
CA ARG A 291 -5.90 12.42 2.09
C ARG A 291 -7.32 12.25 2.60
N GLU A 292 -8.26 12.21 1.66
CA GLU A 292 -9.65 11.89 1.97
C GLU A 292 -9.73 10.52 2.68
N THR A 293 -10.45 10.48 3.79
CA THR A 293 -10.63 9.27 4.60
C THR A 293 -12.10 9.11 4.96
N GLY A 294 -12.68 7.96 4.60
CA GLY A 294 -13.97 7.51 5.09
C GLY A 294 -13.85 6.81 6.44
N PHE A 295 -14.78 7.08 7.35
CA PHE A 295 -14.84 6.52 8.70
C PHE A 295 -16.04 5.59 8.89
N GLU A 296 -15.95 4.70 9.87
CA GLU A 296 -17.02 3.77 10.25
C GLU A 296 -17.60 3.00 9.06
N ALA A 297 -16.73 2.64 8.12
CA ALA A 297 -17.15 2.12 6.84
C ALA A 297 -17.46 0.62 6.92
N VAL A 298 -18.43 0.21 6.13
CA VAL A 298 -18.71 -1.19 5.85
C VAL A 298 -18.92 -1.38 4.35
N MET A 299 -18.36 -2.46 3.81
CA MET A 299 -18.49 -2.79 2.40
C MET A 299 -19.14 -4.16 2.23
N ARG A 300 -20.01 -4.28 1.23
CA ARG A 300 -20.60 -5.55 0.80
C ARG A 300 -20.54 -5.66 -0.71
N VAL A 301 -20.14 -6.82 -1.21
CA VAL A 301 -20.10 -7.13 -2.64
C VAL A 301 -21.20 -8.13 -2.95
N ARG A 302 -22.07 -7.76 -3.88
CA ARG A 302 -23.19 -8.57 -4.37
C ARG A 302 -22.91 -8.96 -5.81
N CYS A 303 -23.41 -10.12 -6.21
CA CYS A 303 -23.33 -10.61 -7.57
C CYS A 303 -24.69 -11.16 -8.00
N SER A 304 -24.83 -11.37 -9.31
CA SER A 304 -26.04 -11.98 -9.87
C SER A 304 -26.17 -13.44 -9.43
N HIS A 305 -27.41 -13.94 -9.48
CA HIS A 305 -27.70 -15.35 -9.19
C HIS A 305 -26.82 -16.30 -10.03
N GLY A 306 -26.52 -17.50 -9.51
CA GLY A 306 -25.56 -18.43 -10.12
C GLY A 306 -24.08 -18.12 -9.85
N ILE A 307 -23.74 -16.92 -9.36
CA ILE A 307 -22.39 -16.54 -8.93
C ILE A 307 -22.35 -16.36 -7.42
N SER A 308 -21.27 -16.80 -6.78
CA SER A 308 -20.99 -16.49 -5.37
C SER A 308 -19.61 -15.85 -5.19
N VAL A 309 -19.47 -15.08 -4.13
CA VAL A 309 -18.16 -14.61 -3.68
C VAL A 309 -17.43 -15.78 -3.00
N GLN A 310 -16.23 -16.08 -3.47
CA GLN A 310 -15.39 -17.15 -2.94
C GLN A 310 -14.41 -16.62 -1.90
N ASN A 311 -13.71 -15.51 -2.18
CA ASN A 311 -12.76 -14.91 -1.26
C ASN A 311 -12.84 -13.38 -1.29
N HIS A 312 -12.62 -12.77 -0.13
CA HIS A 312 -12.28 -11.35 0.00
C HIS A 312 -10.80 -11.23 0.36
N LEU A 313 -10.08 -10.33 -0.29
CA LEU A 313 -8.64 -10.12 -0.15
C LEU A 313 -8.37 -8.64 0.13
N GLY A 314 -7.69 -8.33 1.23
CA GLY A 314 -7.44 -6.94 1.65
C GLY A 314 -7.27 -6.79 3.16
N ASN A 315 -7.19 -5.54 3.61
CA ASN A 315 -7.19 -5.19 5.02
C ASN A 315 -8.61 -4.82 5.44
N PHE A 316 -9.25 -5.70 6.21
CA PHE A 316 -10.57 -5.52 6.78
C PHE A 316 -10.78 -6.54 7.89
N PHE A 317 -11.84 -6.34 8.67
CA PHE A 317 -12.38 -7.39 9.52
C PHE A 317 -13.72 -7.88 8.98
N LEU A 318 -13.88 -9.20 8.85
CA LEU A 318 -15.11 -9.80 8.36
C LEU A 318 -16.11 -9.95 9.54
N ARG A 319 -17.14 -9.10 9.62
CA ARG A 319 -18.14 -9.09 10.73
C ARG A 319 -19.14 -10.24 10.63
N SER A 320 -19.58 -10.50 9.41
CA SER A 320 -20.40 -11.65 8.98
C SER A 320 -19.78 -12.18 7.70
N THR A 321 -20.28 -13.29 7.15
CA THR A 321 -19.71 -13.95 5.96
C THR A 321 -19.44 -13.05 4.76
N ASP A 322 -20.16 -11.93 4.63
CA ASP A 322 -20.12 -11.04 3.47
C ASP A 322 -20.05 -9.53 3.80
N LEU A 323 -19.84 -9.17 5.07
CA LEU A 323 -19.78 -7.77 5.51
C LEU A 323 -18.39 -7.40 6.01
N LEU A 324 -17.70 -6.60 5.21
CA LEU A 324 -16.34 -6.15 5.46
C LEU A 324 -16.40 -4.88 6.31
N ALA A 325 -15.86 -4.94 7.52
CA ALA A 325 -15.70 -3.78 8.39
C ALA A 325 -14.38 -3.08 8.13
N LEU A 326 -14.49 -1.78 7.90
CA LEU A 326 -13.43 -0.88 7.47
C LEU A 326 -13.53 0.38 8.35
N PRO A 327 -13.02 0.34 9.60
CA PRO A 327 -12.99 1.52 10.46
C PRO A 327 -12.52 2.79 9.76
N ASN A 328 -11.49 2.65 8.90
CA ASN A 328 -10.96 3.69 8.04
C ASN A 328 -10.73 3.15 6.63
N ILE A 329 -11.21 3.88 5.62
CA ILE A 329 -10.97 3.61 4.20
C ILE A 329 -10.49 4.89 3.52
N ASP A 330 -9.63 4.75 2.52
CA ASP A 330 -9.09 5.88 1.75
C ASP A 330 -8.86 5.43 0.30
N PRO A 331 -8.69 6.39 -0.64
CA PRO A 331 -8.56 6.09 -2.06
C PRO A 331 -7.38 5.17 -2.44
N SER A 332 -6.36 5.05 -1.60
CA SER A 332 -5.17 4.25 -1.93
C SER A 332 -5.41 2.73 -1.77
N LYS A 333 -6.46 2.33 -1.05
CA LYS A 333 -6.72 0.93 -0.69
C LYS A 333 -7.49 0.19 -1.80
N ALA A 334 -6.93 -0.92 -2.28
CA ALA A 334 -7.57 -1.80 -3.26
C ALA A 334 -7.91 -3.18 -2.67
N PHE A 335 -9.15 -3.61 -2.87
CA PHE A 335 -9.65 -4.92 -2.43
C PHE A 335 -9.70 -5.90 -3.60
N GLY A 336 -9.35 -7.16 -3.35
CA GLY A 336 -9.54 -8.25 -4.30
C GLY A 336 -10.76 -9.07 -3.91
N VAL A 337 -11.58 -9.46 -4.89
CA VAL A 337 -12.70 -10.38 -4.68
C VAL A 337 -12.63 -11.46 -5.76
N THR A 338 -12.63 -12.73 -5.34
CA THR A 338 -12.72 -13.84 -6.29
C THR A 338 -14.13 -14.42 -6.27
N PHE A 339 -14.59 -14.86 -7.43
CA PHE A 339 -15.94 -15.36 -7.62
C PHE A 339 -15.90 -16.81 -8.11
N THR A 340 -16.96 -17.56 -7.80
CA THR A 340 -17.20 -18.90 -8.35
C THR A 340 -18.54 -18.90 -9.08
N ILE A 341 -18.56 -19.50 -10.27
CA ILE A 341 -19.79 -19.79 -11.02
C ILE A 341 -20.26 -21.16 -10.54
N ASN A 342 -21.37 -21.19 -9.81
CA ASN A 342 -21.86 -22.41 -9.14
C ASN A 342 -22.89 -23.17 -9.99
N GLU A 343 -23.52 -22.48 -10.93
CA GLU A 343 -24.64 -22.98 -11.73
C GLU A 343 -24.46 -22.57 -13.19
N ASP A 344 -25.17 -23.25 -14.10
CA ASP A 344 -25.27 -22.80 -15.48
C ASP A 344 -25.94 -21.42 -15.53
N LEU A 345 -25.29 -20.46 -16.18
CA LEU A 345 -25.79 -19.10 -16.33
C LEU A 345 -26.77 -18.96 -17.51
N GLY A 346 -26.93 -20.00 -18.34
CA GLY A 346 -27.87 -20.02 -19.47
C GLY A 346 -29.30 -19.59 -19.12
N PRO A 347 -29.91 -20.06 -18.01
CA PRO A 347 -31.24 -19.61 -17.57
C PRO A 347 -31.34 -18.11 -17.24
N LEU A 348 -30.25 -17.44 -16.87
CA LEU A 348 -30.25 -15.99 -16.64
C LEU A 348 -30.40 -15.22 -17.95
N ILE A 349 -29.89 -15.78 -19.05
CA ILE A 349 -29.96 -15.15 -20.37
C ILE A 349 -31.42 -14.91 -20.78
N SER A 350 -32.31 -15.85 -20.49
CA SER A 350 -33.73 -15.76 -20.83
C SER A 350 -34.55 -14.92 -19.86
N THR A 351 -34.13 -14.77 -18.60
CA THR A 351 -34.90 -14.04 -17.56
C THR A 351 -34.41 -12.62 -17.30
N ILE A 352 -33.10 -12.39 -17.30
CA ILE A 352 -32.48 -11.10 -16.92
C ILE A 352 -31.68 -10.51 -18.10
N GLY A 353 -31.20 -11.35 -19.02
CA GLY A 353 -30.40 -10.97 -20.18
C GLY A 353 -29.00 -11.60 -20.16
N PRO A 354 -28.20 -11.45 -21.24
CA PRO A 354 -26.92 -12.14 -21.42
C PRO A 354 -25.77 -11.54 -20.61
N PHE A 355 -26.06 -11.05 -19.40
CA PHE A 355 -25.11 -10.33 -18.57
C PHE A 355 -25.18 -10.77 -17.11
N VAL A 356 -24.04 -10.72 -16.44
CA VAL A 356 -23.94 -10.81 -14.99
C VAL A 356 -23.53 -9.45 -14.42
N THR A 357 -24.16 -9.09 -13.31
CA THR A 357 -23.84 -7.86 -12.57
C THR A 357 -23.08 -8.20 -11.30
N ILE A 358 -22.03 -7.43 -11.03
CA ILE A 358 -21.32 -7.36 -9.75
C ILE A 358 -21.52 -5.94 -9.21
N GLN A 359 -21.90 -5.84 -7.94
CA GLN A 359 -22.12 -4.55 -7.28
C GLN A 359 -21.43 -4.49 -5.92
N ALA A 360 -20.50 -3.56 -5.75
CA ALA A 360 -19.92 -3.22 -4.47
C ALA A 360 -20.65 -2.00 -3.88
N ALA A 361 -21.06 -2.08 -2.62
CA ALA A 361 -21.67 -0.98 -1.89
C ALA A 361 -20.84 -0.69 -0.62
N LEU A 362 -20.36 0.54 -0.50
CA LEU A 362 -19.59 1.07 0.63
C LEU A 362 -20.45 2.09 1.37
N LEU A 363 -20.87 1.76 2.59
CA LEU A 363 -21.51 2.71 3.50
C LEU A 363 -20.44 3.28 4.43
N TYR A 364 -20.27 4.60 4.47
CA TYR A 364 -19.23 5.26 5.26
C TYR A 364 -19.64 6.64 5.75
N THR A 365 -18.87 7.19 6.68
CA THR A 365 -18.99 8.56 7.19
C THR A 365 -17.87 9.41 6.60
N THR A 366 -18.18 10.55 6.01
CA THR A 366 -17.20 11.49 5.47
C THR A 366 -16.51 12.27 6.60
N THR A 367 -15.42 12.95 6.28
CA THR A 367 -14.71 13.87 7.21
C THR A 367 -15.60 15.03 7.67
N ASN A 368 -16.62 15.38 6.88
CA ASN A 368 -17.60 16.43 7.21
C ASN A 368 -18.80 15.88 7.98
N SER A 369 -18.70 14.68 8.55
CA SER A 369 -19.75 14.02 9.34
C SER A 369 -21.05 13.77 8.57
N GLU A 370 -20.95 13.38 7.30
CA GLU A 370 -22.10 12.93 6.52
C GLU A 370 -22.06 11.42 6.31
N ARG A 371 -23.21 10.75 6.42
CA ARG A 371 -23.32 9.32 6.10
C ARG A 371 -23.64 9.16 4.62
N ARG A 372 -22.78 8.46 3.88
CA ARG A 372 -22.85 8.28 2.42
C ARG A 372 -22.82 6.80 2.04
N ILE A 373 -23.42 6.46 0.90
CA ILE A 373 -23.34 5.14 0.28
C ILE A 373 -22.75 5.29 -1.11
N ARG A 374 -21.53 4.80 -1.31
CA ARG A 374 -20.92 4.70 -2.64
C ARG A 374 -21.22 3.33 -3.23
N VAL A 375 -21.72 3.30 -4.47
CA VAL A 375 -22.08 2.07 -5.18
C VAL A 375 -21.30 2.00 -6.48
N LEU A 376 -20.64 0.87 -6.70
CA LEU A 376 -19.94 0.54 -7.93
C LEU A 376 -20.62 -0.68 -8.55
N THR A 377 -21.11 -0.55 -9.77
CA THR A 377 -21.82 -1.60 -10.51
C THR A 377 -21.09 -1.88 -11.81
N THR A 378 -20.67 -3.12 -11.99
CA THR A 378 -20.05 -3.63 -13.22
C THR A 378 -20.95 -4.68 -13.85
N VAL A 379 -21.16 -4.58 -15.15
CA VAL A 379 -21.95 -5.53 -15.94
C VAL A 379 -21.01 -6.23 -16.92
N LEU A 380 -21.00 -7.57 -16.90
CA LEU A 380 -20.11 -8.41 -17.69
C LEU A 380 -20.93 -9.33 -18.60
N PRO A 381 -20.59 -9.46 -19.89
CA PRO A 381 -21.29 -10.37 -20.80
C PRO A 381 -20.99 -11.84 -20.47
N ILE A 382 -21.99 -12.69 -20.67
CA ILE A 382 -21.86 -14.15 -20.58
C ILE A 382 -21.46 -14.68 -21.95
N THR A 383 -20.48 -15.59 -22.01
CA THR A 383 -20.08 -16.25 -23.26
C THR A 383 -19.63 -17.68 -23.01
N ASN A 384 -19.88 -18.54 -23.99
CA ASN A 384 -19.33 -19.90 -24.08
C ASN A 384 -18.12 -19.97 -25.04
N ASP A 385 -17.77 -18.86 -25.70
CA ASP A 385 -16.60 -18.76 -26.57
C ASP A 385 -15.34 -18.55 -25.73
N LEU A 386 -14.54 -19.61 -25.59
CA LEU A 386 -13.26 -19.58 -24.89
C LEU A 386 -12.29 -18.54 -25.47
N ASN A 387 -12.32 -18.24 -26.78
CA ASN A 387 -11.44 -17.26 -27.39
C ASN A 387 -11.74 -15.85 -26.86
N LEU A 388 -13.02 -15.52 -26.70
CA LEU A 388 -13.43 -14.24 -26.10
C LEU A 388 -13.01 -14.16 -24.63
N ILE A 389 -13.09 -15.26 -23.87
CA ILE A 389 -12.62 -15.31 -22.48
C ILE A 389 -11.12 -15.01 -22.42
N TYR A 390 -10.30 -15.76 -23.19
CA TYR A 390 -8.85 -15.58 -23.21
C TYR A 390 -8.42 -14.17 -23.66
N LYS A 391 -9.09 -13.60 -24.67
CA LYS A 391 -8.83 -12.22 -25.11
C LYS A 391 -9.25 -11.17 -24.09
N GLY A 392 -10.30 -11.42 -23.32
CA GLY A 392 -10.83 -10.51 -22.29
C GLY A 392 -10.12 -10.59 -20.94
N MET A 393 -9.15 -11.50 -20.76
CA MET A 393 -8.39 -11.61 -19.51
C MET A 393 -7.43 -10.44 -19.32
N ASP A 394 -7.56 -9.74 -18.19
CA ASP A 394 -6.60 -8.72 -17.75
C ASP A 394 -5.47 -9.35 -16.93
N VAL A 395 -4.28 -9.44 -17.52
CA VAL A 395 -3.10 -10.01 -16.88
C VAL A 395 -2.67 -9.27 -15.61
N ASN A 396 -2.84 -7.94 -15.55
CA ASN A 396 -2.43 -7.14 -14.41
C ASN A 396 -3.32 -7.44 -13.20
N ALA A 397 -4.64 -7.50 -13.43
CA ALA A 397 -5.61 -7.87 -12.40
C ALA A 397 -5.38 -9.31 -11.90
N ILE A 398 -5.14 -10.25 -12.83
CA ILE A 398 -4.82 -11.65 -12.50
C ILE A 398 -3.57 -11.75 -11.63
N VAL A 399 -2.50 -11.05 -11.99
CA VAL A 399 -1.24 -11.03 -11.23
C VAL A 399 -1.48 -10.46 -9.83
N ASN A 400 -2.18 -9.32 -9.70
CA ASN A 400 -2.47 -8.74 -8.39
C ASN A 400 -3.24 -9.71 -7.46
N ILE A 401 -4.29 -10.37 -7.97
CA ILE A 401 -5.05 -11.39 -7.23
C ILE A 401 -4.19 -12.61 -6.90
N ASN A 402 -3.36 -13.07 -7.84
CA ASN A 402 -2.46 -14.20 -7.63
C ASN A 402 -1.42 -13.93 -6.54
N MET A 403 -0.91 -12.69 -6.45
CA MET A 403 0.01 -12.30 -5.39
C MET A 403 -0.66 -12.32 -4.02
N LYS A 404 -1.86 -11.74 -3.90
CA LYS A 404 -2.65 -11.76 -2.66
C LYS A 404 -2.93 -13.19 -2.17
N LEU A 405 -3.33 -14.08 -3.09
CA LEU A 405 -3.57 -15.49 -2.78
C LEU A 405 -2.29 -16.26 -2.44
N SER A 406 -1.18 -15.96 -3.11
CA SER A 406 0.12 -16.58 -2.82
C SER A 406 0.64 -16.18 -1.43
N ILE A 407 0.42 -14.93 -1.00
CA ILE A 407 0.77 -14.49 0.36
C ILE A 407 -0.11 -15.19 1.40
N GLN A 408 -1.42 -15.32 1.16
CA GLN A 408 -2.29 -16.11 2.04
C GLN A 408 -1.82 -17.57 2.14
N LYS A 409 -1.48 -18.20 1.01
CA LYS A 409 -0.91 -19.55 1.00
C LYS A 409 0.42 -19.62 1.76
N ALA A 410 1.29 -18.62 1.63
CA ALA A 410 2.55 -18.58 2.36
C ALA A 410 2.32 -18.53 3.87
N LEU A 411 1.40 -17.66 4.31
CA LEU A 411 1.01 -17.51 5.70
C LEU A 411 0.30 -18.75 6.25
N ALA A 412 -0.39 -19.54 5.43
CA ALA A 412 -1.03 -20.78 5.85
C ALA A 412 -0.05 -21.96 5.88
N SER A 413 0.56 -22.28 4.73
CA SER A 413 1.27 -23.54 4.49
C SER A 413 2.80 -23.40 4.43
N GLY A 414 3.32 -22.19 4.29
CA GLY A 414 4.78 -21.91 4.26
C GLY A 414 5.22 -21.25 2.95
N ILE A 415 6.34 -20.52 3.02
CA ILE A 415 6.85 -19.71 1.90
C ILE A 415 7.24 -20.59 0.72
N THR A 416 7.93 -21.70 0.97
CA THR A 416 8.36 -22.65 -0.07
C THR A 416 7.17 -23.23 -0.83
N GLU A 417 6.16 -23.72 -0.12
CA GLU A 417 4.96 -24.30 -0.75
C GLU A 417 4.15 -23.27 -1.55
N ALA A 418 4.09 -22.03 -1.07
CA ALA A 418 3.44 -20.95 -1.81
C ALA A 418 4.20 -20.62 -3.09
N ARG A 419 5.52 -20.48 -3.00
CA ARG A 419 6.41 -20.19 -4.13
C ARG A 419 6.31 -21.28 -5.20
N ASP A 420 6.36 -22.55 -4.81
CA ASP A 420 6.30 -23.67 -5.74
C ASP A 420 4.90 -23.78 -6.41
N ALA A 421 3.87 -23.17 -5.83
CA ALA A 421 2.53 -23.10 -6.40
C ALA A 421 2.30 -21.92 -7.37
N ILE A 422 3.15 -20.88 -7.35
CA ILE A 422 3.00 -19.69 -8.20
C ILE A 422 2.97 -20.06 -9.70
N PRO A 423 3.93 -20.86 -10.23
CA PRO A 423 3.93 -21.20 -11.65
C PRO A 423 2.76 -22.08 -12.10
N ASN A 424 2.13 -22.82 -11.18
CA ASN A 424 1.10 -23.80 -11.53
C ASN A 424 -0.13 -23.16 -12.18
N ARG A 425 -0.55 -21.98 -11.72
CA ARG A 425 -1.69 -21.26 -12.32
C ARG A 425 -1.41 -20.81 -13.75
N LEU A 426 -0.19 -20.30 -13.99
CA LEU A 426 0.27 -19.97 -15.33
C LEU A 426 0.29 -21.22 -16.21
N LEU A 427 0.85 -22.32 -15.70
CA LEU A 427 0.96 -23.58 -16.42
C LEU A 427 -0.42 -24.15 -16.79
N GLU A 428 -1.38 -24.15 -15.87
CA GLU A 428 -2.77 -24.55 -16.13
C GLU A 428 -3.42 -23.68 -17.22
N THR A 429 -3.21 -22.37 -17.17
CA THR A 429 -3.72 -21.42 -18.17
C THR A 429 -3.13 -21.70 -19.56
N MET A 430 -1.82 -21.95 -19.65
CA MET A 430 -1.11 -22.29 -20.88
C MET A 430 -1.53 -23.65 -21.46
N VAL A 431 -1.70 -24.66 -20.61
CA VAL A 431 -2.19 -25.98 -21.02
C VAL A 431 -3.61 -25.87 -21.57
N GLY A 432 -4.51 -25.17 -20.87
CA GLY A 432 -5.88 -24.92 -21.32
C GLY A 432 -5.91 -24.21 -22.68
N TYR A 433 -5.06 -23.20 -22.88
CA TYR A 433 -5.01 -22.48 -24.15
C TYR A 433 -4.49 -23.39 -25.28
N LYS A 434 -3.39 -24.11 -25.05
CA LYS A 434 -2.81 -24.99 -26.07
C LYS A 434 -3.73 -26.16 -26.45
N MET A 435 -4.47 -26.73 -25.49
CA MET A 435 -5.45 -27.79 -25.79
C MET A 435 -6.59 -27.31 -26.69
N ASN A 436 -7.05 -26.06 -26.52
CA ASN A 436 -8.18 -25.51 -27.28
C ASN A 436 -7.78 -24.80 -28.58
N PHE A 437 -6.57 -24.22 -28.66
CA PHE A 437 -6.12 -23.37 -29.77
C PHE A 437 -4.77 -23.78 -30.39
N GLY A 438 -4.15 -24.86 -29.91
CA GLY A 438 -2.79 -25.25 -30.32
C GLY A 438 -2.64 -25.62 -31.81
N ASN A 439 -3.73 -25.94 -32.51
CA ASN A 439 -3.71 -26.30 -33.93
C ASN A 439 -3.66 -25.08 -34.88
N SER A 440 -3.85 -23.85 -34.38
CA SER A 440 -3.93 -22.63 -35.21
C SER A 440 -2.61 -21.88 -35.42
N THR A 441 -1.54 -22.18 -34.67
CA THR A 441 -0.24 -21.49 -34.81
C THR A 441 0.93 -22.46 -34.54
N PRO A 442 1.49 -23.13 -35.58
CA PRO A 442 2.56 -24.11 -35.40
C PRO A 442 3.91 -23.54 -34.93
N THR A 443 4.05 -22.22 -34.82
CA THR A 443 5.36 -21.55 -34.70
C THR A 443 5.54 -20.64 -33.48
N ASP A 444 4.51 -20.46 -32.63
CA ASP A 444 4.67 -19.60 -31.45
C ASP A 444 5.29 -20.38 -30.27
N PRO A 445 6.48 -19.98 -29.76
CA PRO A 445 7.16 -20.70 -28.68
C PRO A 445 6.41 -20.60 -27.34
N VAL A 446 5.49 -19.64 -27.19
CA VAL A 446 4.67 -19.46 -25.98
C VAL A 446 3.18 -19.52 -26.37
N PRO A 447 2.44 -20.58 -25.99
CA PRO A 447 1.04 -20.74 -26.36
C PRO A 447 0.13 -19.85 -25.49
N LEU A 448 0.15 -18.53 -25.71
CA LEU A 448 -0.70 -17.56 -25.02
C LEU A 448 -1.20 -16.46 -25.97
N PRO A 449 -2.41 -15.93 -25.76
CA PRO A 449 -2.93 -14.78 -26.50
C PRO A 449 -2.18 -13.49 -26.11
N VAL A 450 -2.31 -12.43 -26.92
CA VAL A 450 -1.69 -11.11 -26.67
C VAL A 450 -2.01 -10.57 -25.28
N SER A 451 -3.24 -10.73 -24.80
CA SER A 451 -3.70 -10.34 -23.46
C SER A 451 -2.90 -10.96 -22.31
N LEU A 452 -2.27 -12.11 -22.53
CA LEU A 452 -1.52 -12.87 -21.52
C LEU A 452 -0.03 -12.99 -21.83
N LYS A 453 0.49 -12.34 -22.88
CA LYS A 453 1.89 -12.48 -23.32
C LYS A 453 2.91 -12.17 -22.22
N VAL A 454 2.60 -11.23 -21.32
CA VAL A 454 3.47 -10.84 -20.20
C VAL A 454 3.21 -11.63 -18.91
N PHE A 455 2.26 -12.55 -18.90
CA PHE A 455 1.94 -13.34 -17.71
C PHE A 455 3.14 -14.20 -17.23
N PRO A 456 3.92 -14.86 -18.11
CA PRO A 456 5.17 -15.52 -17.71
C PRO A 456 6.19 -14.58 -17.08
N LEU A 457 6.32 -13.35 -17.59
CA LEU A 457 7.25 -12.36 -17.09
C LEU A 457 6.90 -11.93 -15.65
N TYR A 458 5.62 -11.60 -15.39
CA TYR A 458 5.16 -11.29 -14.04
C TYR A 458 5.28 -12.47 -13.07
N THR A 459 5.08 -13.69 -13.56
CA THR A 459 5.26 -14.91 -12.76
C THR A 459 6.72 -15.07 -12.34
N LEU A 460 7.67 -14.85 -13.25
CA LEU A 460 9.11 -14.86 -12.92
C LEU A 460 9.48 -13.73 -11.97
N ALA A 461 8.95 -12.52 -12.21
CA ALA A 461 9.12 -11.37 -11.35
C ALA A 461 8.68 -11.66 -9.90
N ALA A 462 7.51 -12.29 -9.73
CA ALA A 462 7.01 -12.70 -8.43
C ALA A 462 7.98 -13.65 -7.71
N LEU A 463 8.53 -14.64 -8.40
CA LEU A 463 9.51 -15.59 -7.85
C LEU A 463 10.83 -14.93 -7.46
N LYS A 464 11.27 -13.90 -8.20
CA LYS A 464 12.51 -13.14 -7.94
C LYS A 464 12.33 -12.01 -6.93
N SER A 465 11.09 -11.58 -6.68
CA SER A 465 10.79 -10.52 -5.73
C SER A 465 11.14 -10.89 -4.29
N VAL A 466 11.32 -9.88 -3.44
CA VAL A 466 11.51 -10.04 -1.97
C VAL A 466 10.41 -10.87 -1.30
N LEU A 467 9.22 -10.98 -1.90
CA LEU A 467 8.11 -11.77 -1.39
C LEU A 467 8.43 -13.27 -1.37
N PHE A 468 9.04 -13.80 -2.42
CA PHE A 468 9.19 -15.25 -2.62
C PHE A 468 10.61 -15.71 -3.00
N ARG A 469 11.56 -14.79 -3.21
CA ARG A 469 12.94 -15.16 -3.54
C ARG A 469 13.58 -15.96 -2.41
N THR A 470 14.36 -16.95 -2.82
CA THR A 470 15.21 -17.75 -1.92
C THR A 470 16.54 -17.06 -1.72
N SER A 471 16.64 -16.36 -0.60
CA SER A 471 17.84 -15.64 -0.20
C SER A 471 17.88 -15.53 1.32
N VAL A 472 19.07 -15.71 1.89
CA VAL A 472 19.35 -15.44 3.31
C VAL A 472 19.54 -13.94 3.58
N ASN A 473 19.57 -13.10 2.54
CA ASN A 473 19.78 -11.66 2.64
C ASN A 473 18.46 -10.87 2.75
N VAL A 474 17.32 -11.54 2.89
CA VAL A 474 16.02 -10.88 3.09
C VAL A 474 15.73 -10.83 4.58
N HIS A 475 15.73 -9.62 5.14
CA HIS A 475 15.33 -9.42 6.53
C HIS A 475 13.86 -9.82 6.72
N PRO A 476 13.50 -10.57 7.78
CA PRO A 476 12.13 -11.07 7.97
C PRO A 476 11.10 -9.96 8.08
N ASP A 477 11.40 -8.86 8.78
CA ASP A 477 10.48 -7.72 8.86
C ASP A 477 10.24 -7.06 7.50
N LEU A 478 11.24 -7.07 6.62
CA LEU A 478 11.08 -6.54 5.27
C LEU A 478 10.11 -7.42 4.46
N ARG A 479 10.26 -8.75 4.54
CA ARG A 479 9.32 -9.67 3.89
C ARG A 479 7.92 -9.55 4.48
N ALA A 480 7.80 -9.48 5.82
CA ALA A 480 6.52 -9.31 6.51
C ALA A 480 5.83 -8.00 6.13
N TYR A 481 6.59 -6.90 6.02
CA TYR A 481 6.10 -5.62 5.51
C TYR A 481 5.51 -5.77 4.10
N TYR A 482 6.26 -6.36 3.17
CA TYR A 482 5.76 -6.52 1.80
C TYR A 482 4.58 -7.49 1.71
N PHE A 483 4.49 -8.51 2.58
CA PHE A 483 3.30 -9.34 2.70
C PHE A 483 2.09 -8.53 3.12
N GLN A 484 2.24 -7.60 4.07
CA GLN A 484 1.14 -6.73 4.47
C GLN A 484 0.77 -5.73 3.37
N LEU A 485 1.77 -5.11 2.75
CA LEU A 485 1.57 -4.12 1.70
C LEU A 485 0.79 -4.69 0.49
N PHE A 486 1.20 -5.86 -0.02
CA PHE A 486 0.56 -6.48 -1.19
C PHE A 486 -0.91 -6.86 -0.99
N ARG A 487 -1.40 -6.92 0.26
CA ARG A 487 -2.80 -7.24 0.53
C ARG A 487 -3.75 -6.15 0.02
N PHE A 488 -3.32 -4.89 0.02
CA PHE A 488 -4.15 -3.75 -0.36
C PHE A 488 -3.58 -2.89 -1.50
N LEU A 489 -2.41 -3.23 -2.05
CA LEU A 489 -1.86 -2.52 -3.20
C LEU A 489 -2.83 -2.53 -4.41
N PRO A 490 -3.05 -1.37 -5.05
CA PRO A 490 -3.69 -1.27 -6.36
C PRO A 490 -2.97 -2.10 -7.44
N VAL A 491 -3.67 -2.35 -8.54
CA VAL A 491 -3.18 -3.23 -9.61
C VAL A 491 -1.89 -2.67 -10.21
N GLU A 492 -1.89 -1.38 -10.54
CA GLU A 492 -0.80 -0.65 -11.18
C GLU A 492 0.44 -0.63 -10.28
N ALA A 493 0.26 -0.32 -8.99
CA ALA A 493 1.33 -0.29 -8.01
C ALA A 493 1.93 -1.69 -7.76
N GLY A 494 1.08 -2.73 -7.74
CA GLY A 494 1.53 -4.12 -7.64
C GLY A 494 2.34 -4.57 -8.85
N CYS A 495 1.92 -4.18 -10.06
CA CYS A 495 2.66 -4.46 -11.29
C CYS A 495 3.99 -3.73 -11.35
N LEU A 496 4.03 -2.43 -10.97
CA LEU A 496 5.26 -1.64 -10.92
C LEU A 496 6.27 -2.19 -9.91
N PHE A 497 5.80 -2.69 -8.77
CA PHE A 497 6.67 -3.34 -7.79
C PHE A 497 7.30 -4.62 -8.34
N LEU A 498 6.52 -5.44 -9.04
CA LEU A 498 7.01 -6.71 -9.58
C LEU A 498 7.98 -6.47 -10.75
N TYR A 499 7.61 -5.58 -11.67
CA TYR A 499 8.42 -5.23 -12.82
C TYR A 499 8.64 -3.71 -12.85
N PRO A 500 9.72 -3.24 -12.19
CA PRO A 500 10.13 -1.84 -12.19
C PRO A 500 10.27 -1.24 -13.59
N LYS A 501 10.17 0.09 -13.70
CA LYS A 501 10.51 0.81 -14.94
C LYS A 501 11.98 1.22 -14.92
N LEU A 502 12.72 0.96 -15.99
CA LEU A 502 14.12 1.36 -16.14
C LEU A 502 14.24 2.39 -17.26
N PHE A 503 14.95 3.49 -17.01
CA PHE A 503 15.16 4.57 -17.96
C PHE A 503 16.65 4.83 -18.17
N ALA A 504 17.08 5.04 -19.41
CA ALA A 504 18.40 5.56 -19.73
C ALA A 504 18.35 7.09 -19.71
N LEU A 505 19.09 7.71 -18.79
CA LEU A 505 19.14 9.17 -18.64
C LEU A 505 20.30 9.83 -19.41
N HIS A 506 21.31 9.05 -19.76
CA HIS A 506 22.49 9.53 -20.48
C HIS A 506 22.26 9.76 -21.98
N ASN A 507 21.14 9.24 -22.53
CA ASN A 507 20.81 9.35 -23.94
C ASN A 507 19.29 9.57 -24.09
N LEU A 508 18.82 10.75 -23.66
CA LEU A 508 17.41 11.12 -23.79
C LEU A 508 17.10 11.50 -25.24
N ASP A 509 15.98 11.00 -25.78
CA ASP A 509 15.42 11.46 -27.06
C ASP A 509 15.08 12.97 -27.00
N PRO A 510 14.88 13.70 -28.11
CA PRO A 510 14.71 15.15 -28.07
C PRO A 510 13.58 15.71 -27.20
N TYR A 511 12.57 14.91 -26.83
CA TYR A 511 11.38 15.37 -26.13
C TYR A 511 11.37 15.01 -24.65
N SER A 512 12.05 13.94 -24.24
CA SER A 512 12.06 13.48 -22.84
C SER A 512 12.52 14.57 -21.86
N GLY A 513 11.82 14.72 -20.74
CA GLY A 513 12.11 15.76 -19.74
C GLY A 513 11.65 17.17 -20.11
N LEU A 514 10.99 17.35 -21.26
CA LEU A 514 10.30 18.59 -21.62
C LEU A 514 8.79 18.46 -21.35
N LEU A 515 8.13 19.61 -21.21
CA LEU A 515 6.68 19.70 -21.01
C LEU A 515 5.94 19.56 -22.35
N SER A 516 4.82 18.83 -22.34
CA SER A 516 3.83 18.82 -23.40
C SER A 516 3.03 20.13 -23.43
N GLU A 517 2.22 20.31 -24.48
CA GLU A 517 1.27 21.43 -24.57
C GLU A 517 0.27 21.45 -23.39
N GLU A 518 0.00 20.29 -22.79
CA GLU A 518 -0.88 20.11 -21.64
C GLU A 518 -0.15 20.28 -20.28
N GLY A 519 1.14 20.62 -20.29
CA GLY A 519 1.95 20.80 -19.08
C GLY A 519 2.42 19.49 -18.44
N ILE A 520 2.41 18.37 -19.17
CA ILE A 520 2.84 17.05 -18.68
C ILE A 520 4.25 16.77 -19.18
N VAL A 521 5.17 16.35 -18.28
CA VAL A 521 6.54 16.01 -18.67
C VAL A 521 6.55 14.69 -19.46
N TYR A 522 7.17 14.69 -20.64
CA TYR A 522 7.42 13.46 -21.39
C TYR A 522 8.47 12.60 -20.70
N LEU A 523 8.11 11.37 -20.33
CA LEU A 523 9.04 10.41 -19.78
C LEU A 523 9.77 9.63 -20.89
N PRO A 524 11.05 9.27 -20.69
CA PRO A 524 11.76 8.43 -21.64
C PRO A 524 11.14 7.03 -21.75
N PRO A 525 11.32 6.35 -22.90
CA PRO A 525 10.86 4.98 -23.06
C PRO A 525 11.50 4.07 -22.01
N ALA A 526 10.69 3.21 -21.41
CA ALA A 526 11.18 2.22 -20.46
C ALA A 526 11.94 1.11 -21.19
N LEU A 527 13.12 0.76 -20.66
CA LEU A 527 13.93 -0.35 -21.10
C LEU A 527 13.48 -1.65 -20.41
N ASN A 528 13.74 -2.78 -21.08
CA ASN A 528 13.63 -4.09 -20.46
C ASN A 528 14.60 -4.23 -19.27
N LEU A 529 14.19 -5.01 -18.27
CA LEU A 529 14.97 -5.26 -17.06
C LEU A 529 16.03 -6.35 -17.28
N SER A 530 16.96 -6.06 -18.18
CA SER A 530 18.08 -6.91 -18.59
C SER A 530 19.39 -6.11 -18.54
N SER A 531 20.44 -6.71 -17.99
CA SER A 531 21.76 -6.07 -17.90
C SER A 531 22.41 -5.83 -19.27
N GLU A 532 21.90 -6.45 -20.35
CA GLU A 532 22.35 -6.17 -21.72
C GLU A 532 22.14 -4.72 -22.15
N HIS A 533 21.17 -4.03 -21.53
CA HIS A 533 20.89 -2.61 -21.78
C HIS A 533 21.76 -1.66 -20.93
N LEU A 534 22.58 -2.18 -20.02
CA LEU A 534 23.43 -1.38 -19.15
C LEU A 534 24.80 -1.15 -19.79
N SER A 535 24.96 0.01 -20.43
CA SER A 535 26.26 0.47 -20.92
C SER A 535 27.16 0.96 -19.78
N ARG A 536 28.49 0.87 -19.98
CA ARG A 536 29.49 1.37 -19.01
C ARG A 536 29.56 2.90 -18.94
N ASN A 537 29.11 3.58 -19.98
CA ASN A 537 29.04 5.04 -20.05
C ASN A 537 27.66 5.60 -19.66
N GLY A 538 26.79 4.77 -19.09
CA GLY A 538 25.40 5.12 -18.84
C GLY A 538 25.12 5.71 -17.46
N ILE A 539 24.11 6.57 -17.41
CA ILE A 539 23.33 6.89 -16.21
C ILE A 539 21.94 6.28 -16.39
N PHE A 540 21.48 5.52 -15.40
CA PHE A 540 20.19 4.83 -15.44
C PHE A 540 19.34 5.17 -14.23
N LEU A 541 18.03 5.27 -14.42
CA LEU A 541 17.05 5.50 -13.35
C LEU A 541 16.06 4.35 -13.34
N MET A 542 15.99 3.62 -12.23
CA MET A 542 14.98 2.60 -12.02
C MET A 542 13.93 3.09 -11.03
N ASP A 543 12.66 3.01 -11.41
CA ASP A 543 11.50 3.25 -10.57
C ASP A 543 10.85 1.93 -10.17
N ASN A 544 10.96 1.57 -8.89
CA ASN A 544 10.39 0.33 -8.34
C ASN A 544 9.06 0.53 -7.59
N GLY A 545 8.46 1.73 -7.68
CA GLY A 545 7.22 2.06 -6.98
C GLY A 545 7.40 2.63 -5.56
N GLN A 546 8.56 2.44 -4.92
CA GLN A 546 8.85 2.99 -3.57
C GLN A 546 10.08 3.89 -3.53
N SER A 547 11.01 3.70 -4.46
CA SER A 547 12.29 4.38 -4.56
C SER A 547 12.67 4.56 -6.02
N LEU A 548 13.37 5.65 -6.31
CA LEU A 548 14.10 5.86 -7.55
C LEU A 548 15.56 5.51 -7.32
N LEU A 549 16.07 4.53 -8.06
CA LEU A 549 17.45 4.08 -7.99
C LEU A 549 18.20 4.64 -9.20
N MET A 550 18.99 5.70 -8.98
CA MET A 550 19.86 6.28 -10.00
C MET A 550 21.25 5.68 -9.91
N ARG A 551 21.61 4.90 -10.92
CA ARG A 551 22.91 4.25 -11.06
C ARG A 551 23.79 5.05 -12.00
N ILE A 552 24.99 5.41 -11.54
CA ILE A 552 26.03 6.07 -12.32
C ILE A 552 27.14 5.06 -12.63
N CYS A 553 27.37 4.77 -13.91
CA CYS A 553 28.43 3.84 -14.33
C CYS A 553 29.82 4.50 -14.36
N ALA A 554 30.88 3.69 -14.42
CA ALA A 554 32.26 4.16 -14.33
C ALA A 554 32.77 5.04 -15.50
N GLU A 555 32.20 4.93 -16.71
CA GLU A 555 32.73 5.56 -17.94
C GLU A 555 31.79 6.66 -18.48
N VAL A 556 31.02 7.31 -17.61
CA VAL A 556 30.07 8.38 -17.99
C VAL A 556 30.80 9.59 -18.54
N ASP A 557 30.21 10.24 -19.55
CA ASP A 557 30.73 11.47 -20.16
C ASP A 557 30.97 12.57 -19.10
N PRO A 558 32.21 13.09 -18.97
CA PRO A 558 32.54 14.18 -18.05
C PRO A 558 31.70 15.44 -18.24
N GLN A 559 31.21 15.72 -19.46
CA GLN A 559 30.33 16.86 -19.71
C GLN A 559 28.98 16.65 -19.00
N LEU A 560 28.39 15.46 -19.14
CA LEU A 560 27.12 15.13 -18.48
C LEU A 560 27.27 15.13 -16.96
N LEU A 561 28.40 14.66 -16.42
CA LEU A 561 28.68 14.73 -14.98
C LEU A 561 28.79 16.19 -14.50
N THR A 562 29.41 17.06 -15.30
CA THR A 562 29.52 18.48 -14.96
C THR A 562 28.15 19.16 -14.97
N GLU A 563 27.32 18.88 -15.99
CA GLU A 563 25.97 19.44 -16.08
C GLU A 563 25.07 18.98 -14.92
N LEU A 564 25.16 17.71 -14.50
CA LEU A 564 24.29 17.15 -13.46
C LEU A 564 24.78 17.37 -12.03
N PHE A 565 26.10 17.29 -11.81
CA PHE A 565 26.69 17.22 -10.47
C PHE A 565 27.72 18.32 -10.21
N GLY A 566 28.05 19.15 -11.21
CA GLY A 566 29.04 20.21 -11.08
C GLY A 566 30.48 19.72 -10.95
N THR A 567 30.75 18.45 -11.26
CA THR A 567 32.10 17.86 -11.20
C THR A 567 32.32 16.90 -12.37
N THR A 568 33.56 16.78 -12.83
CA THR A 568 34.00 15.79 -13.82
C THR A 568 34.45 14.48 -13.19
N ASP A 569 34.66 14.46 -11.86
CA ASP A 569 35.18 13.32 -11.13
C ASP A 569 34.06 12.58 -10.37
N LEU A 570 33.79 11.35 -10.79
CA LEU A 570 32.83 10.44 -10.14
C LEU A 570 33.12 10.22 -8.64
N SER A 571 34.38 10.38 -8.21
CA SER A 571 34.76 10.22 -6.81
C SER A 571 34.17 11.32 -5.91
N GLN A 572 33.89 12.50 -6.48
CA GLN A 572 33.48 13.71 -5.76
C GLN A 572 31.97 13.86 -5.65
N ILE A 573 31.17 13.01 -6.30
CA ILE A 573 29.71 13.10 -6.27
C ILE A 573 29.22 12.72 -4.85
N PRO A 574 28.51 13.61 -4.13
CA PRO A 574 27.96 13.29 -2.82
C PRO A 574 26.76 12.35 -2.95
N LEU A 575 27.02 11.06 -2.81
CA LEU A 575 26.02 10.01 -2.95
C LEU A 575 24.98 10.05 -1.83
N HIS A 576 23.78 9.54 -2.14
CA HIS A 576 22.67 9.33 -1.19
C HIS A 576 22.14 10.55 -0.40
N GLN A 577 22.67 11.75 -0.62
CA GLN A 577 22.26 13.00 0.04
C GLN A 577 21.83 14.09 -0.96
N MET A 578 22.14 13.91 -2.25
CA MET A 578 21.75 14.88 -3.28
C MET A 578 20.27 14.77 -3.67
N VAL A 579 19.72 15.94 -3.97
CA VAL A 579 18.46 16.08 -4.69
C VAL A 579 18.80 16.65 -6.07
N ILE A 580 18.27 16.07 -7.12
CA ILE A 580 18.35 16.61 -8.48
C ILE A 580 17.06 17.39 -8.71
N GLN A 581 17.18 18.71 -8.89
CA GLN A 581 16.05 19.58 -9.18
C GLN A 581 16.36 20.43 -10.43
N PRO A 582 15.33 20.78 -11.22
CA PRO A 582 15.50 21.77 -12.28
C PRO A 582 15.99 23.11 -11.73
N ASN A 583 16.92 23.74 -12.45
CA ASN A 583 17.34 25.10 -12.22
C ASN A 583 16.76 26.03 -13.32
N PRO A 584 15.81 26.92 -12.97
CA PRO A 584 15.22 27.88 -13.91
C PRO A 584 16.22 28.85 -14.56
N GLU A 585 17.41 29.03 -13.97
CA GLU A 585 18.46 29.89 -14.52
C GLU A 585 19.22 29.24 -15.68
N LEU A 586 19.09 27.92 -15.84
CA LEU A 586 19.73 27.16 -16.93
C LEU A 586 18.76 26.93 -18.09
N PRO A 587 19.26 26.66 -19.32
CA PRO A 587 18.43 26.30 -20.46
C PRO A 587 17.50 25.13 -20.15
N ALA A 588 16.23 25.19 -20.58
CA ALA A 588 15.24 24.15 -20.30
C ALA A 588 15.62 22.78 -20.88
N ASP A 589 16.42 22.77 -21.95
CA ASP A 589 16.87 21.57 -22.66
C ASP A 589 18.20 20.98 -22.13
N CYS A 590 18.82 21.61 -21.12
CA CYS A 590 20.05 21.07 -20.52
C CYS A 590 19.78 19.76 -19.76
N ALA A 591 20.81 18.93 -19.58
CA ALA A 591 20.65 17.62 -18.95
C ALA A 591 20.06 17.70 -17.53
N LEU A 592 20.49 18.69 -16.74
CA LEU A 592 19.98 18.90 -15.37
C LEU A 592 18.49 19.15 -15.34
N ASN A 593 18.00 20.07 -16.17
CA ASN A 593 16.58 20.44 -16.19
C ASN A 593 15.73 19.28 -16.70
N ARG A 594 16.15 18.60 -17.77
CA ARG A 594 15.41 17.47 -18.33
C ARG A 594 15.33 16.28 -17.37
N ILE A 595 16.45 15.91 -16.74
CA ILE A 595 16.48 14.82 -15.75
C ILE A 595 15.75 15.22 -14.46
N GLY A 596 15.92 16.46 -13.99
CA GLY A 596 15.20 17.02 -12.85
C GLY A 596 13.69 16.99 -13.07
N ASN A 597 13.21 17.37 -14.26
CA ASN A 597 11.80 17.33 -14.64
C ASN A 597 11.25 15.90 -14.64
N ILE A 598 12.01 14.93 -15.17
CA ILE A 598 11.64 13.51 -15.13
C ILE A 598 11.45 13.04 -13.69
N ILE A 599 12.43 13.29 -12.82
CA ILE A 599 12.39 12.88 -11.41
C ILE A 599 11.22 13.55 -10.69
N GLN A 600 11.03 14.85 -10.91
CA GLN A 600 9.96 15.62 -10.28
C GLN A 600 8.58 15.15 -10.76
N ALA A 601 8.39 14.90 -12.05
CA ALA A 601 7.14 14.36 -12.60
C ALA A 601 6.82 13.00 -11.98
N ILE A 602 7.82 12.14 -11.83
CA ILE A 602 7.71 10.81 -11.21
C ILE A 602 7.42 10.92 -9.70
N GLN A 603 7.94 11.93 -9.00
CA GLN A 603 7.75 12.15 -7.55
C GLN A 603 6.44 12.87 -7.18
N SER A 604 5.94 13.70 -8.08
CA SER A 604 4.74 14.54 -7.88
C SER A 604 3.47 13.97 -8.51
N ASP A 605 3.56 12.81 -9.16
CA ASP A 605 2.42 12.10 -9.72
C ASP A 605 1.38 11.78 -8.61
N PRO A 606 0.18 12.37 -8.68
CA PRO A 606 -0.84 12.25 -7.64
C PRO A 606 -1.46 10.85 -7.57
N ASP A 607 -1.33 10.04 -8.63
CA ASP A 607 -1.86 8.69 -8.68
C ASP A 607 -0.90 7.67 -8.04
N ARG A 608 0.29 8.12 -7.60
CA ARG A 608 1.24 7.24 -6.93
C ARG A 608 0.84 6.91 -5.51
N TYR A 609 1.08 5.65 -5.18
CA TYR A 609 0.83 5.13 -3.85
C TYR A 609 1.87 5.62 -2.81
N PHE A 610 3.15 5.68 -3.20
CA PHE A 610 4.24 6.08 -2.31
C PHE A 610 5.01 7.25 -2.91
N TYR A 611 5.51 8.12 -2.03
CA TYR A 611 6.54 9.07 -2.43
C TYR A 611 7.86 8.30 -2.69
N PRO A 612 8.42 8.37 -3.92
CA PRO A 612 9.58 7.59 -4.28
C PRO A 612 10.88 8.35 -3.95
N ARG A 613 11.62 7.86 -2.95
CA ARG A 613 12.92 8.44 -2.54
C ARG A 613 13.96 8.22 -3.64
N LEU A 614 14.67 9.27 -4.04
CA LEU A 614 15.82 9.16 -4.93
C LEU A 614 17.06 8.65 -4.19
N HIS A 615 17.70 7.62 -4.72
CA HIS A 615 18.99 7.11 -4.28
C HIS A 615 19.96 7.18 -5.45
N ILE A 616 21.00 8.00 -5.30
CA ILE A 616 22.09 8.12 -6.27
C ILE A 616 23.28 7.32 -5.75
N PHE A 617 23.81 6.42 -6.57
CA PHE A 617 24.91 5.52 -6.23
C PHE A 617 25.74 5.17 -7.48
N ARG A 618 26.96 4.69 -7.25
CA ARG A 618 27.87 4.25 -8.31
C ARG A 618 27.79 2.75 -8.53
N ASP A 619 28.25 2.29 -9.68
CA ASP A 619 28.46 0.86 -9.89
C ASP A 619 29.35 0.25 -8.79
N LYS A 620 29.07 -1.03 -8.46
CA LYS A 620 29.76 -1.82 -7.43
C LYS A 620 29.54 -1.38 -5.97
N GLU A 621 28.67 -0.41 -5.71
CA GLU A 621 28.25 -0.06 -4.35
C GLU A 621 27.14 -0.98 -3.82
N ALA A 622 26.80 -0.87 -2.53
CA ALA A 622 25.84 -1.77 -1.89
C ALA A 622 24.44 -1.74 -2.55
N LEU A 623 23.98 -0.57 -3.01
CA LEU A 623 22.71 -0.46 -3.74
C LEU A 623 22.78 -1.05 -5.15
N ASP A 624 23.97 -1.19 -5.75
CA ASP A 624 24.13 -1.81 -7.07
C ASP A 624 23.71 -3.28 -7.05
N VAL A 625 23.97 -3.99 -5.94
CA VAL A 625 23.47 -5.35 -5.74
C VAL A 625 21.94 -5.40 -5.77
N THR A 626 21.28 -4.40 -5.18
CA THR A 626 19.81 -4.31 -5.17
C THR A 626 19.28 -3.98 -6.56
N PHE A 627 19.90 -3.02 -7.25
CA PHE A 627 19.56 -2.62 -8.62
C PHE A 627 19.70 -3.79 -9.61
N LEU A 628 20.84 -4.49 -9.58
CA LEU A 628 21.08 -5.66 -10.43
C LEU A 628 20.15 -6.83 -10.08
N SER A 629 19.78 -7.00 -8.79
CA SER A 629 18.79 -8.02 -8.41
C SER A 629 17.38 -7.75 -8.96
N ALA A 630 17.10 -6.50 -9.36
CA ALA A 630 15.86 -6.10 -10.02
C ALA A 630 15.92 -6.22 -11.55
N MET A 631 17.04 -6.68 -12.14
CA MET A 631 17.10 -7.09 -13.56
C MET A 631 16.41 -8.45 -13.72
N ILE A 632 15.08 -8.42 -13.74
CA ILE A 632 14.21 -9.61 -13.67
C ILE A 632 14.43 -10.58 -14.83
N GLU A 633 14.85 -10.11 -16.01
CA GLU A 633 15.03 -10.95 -17.19
C GLU A 633 16.34 -11.74 -17.15
N ASP A 634 17.32 -11.26 -16.38
CA ASP A 634 18.65 -11.86 -16.28
C ASP A 634 18.66 -13.14 -15.46
N LYS A 635 19.71 -13.95 -15.65
CA LYS A 635 20.00 -15.07 -14.76
C LYS A 635 20.48 -14.54 -13.41
N TYR A 636 19.89 -15.01 -12.32
CA TYR A 636 20.29 -14.66 -10.96
C TYR A 636 20.77 -15.91 -10.21
N SER A 637 21.56 -15.76 -9.15
CA SER A 637 22.34 -16.82 -8.49
C SER A 637 21.58 -18.12 -8.21
N ASN A 638 20.27 -18.03 -7.92
CA ASN A 638 19.38 -19.17 -7.61
C ASN A 638 18.13 -19.24 -8.50
N GLY A 639 18.14 -18.64 -9.70
CA GLY A 639 16.96 -18.54 -10.56
C GLY A 639 17.28 -18.56 -12.05
N GLN A 640 16.24 -18.79 -12.85
CA GLN A 640 16.34 -18.84 -14.31
C GLN A 640 16.32 -17.44 -14.92
N SER A 641 16.96 -17.27 -16.08
CA SER A 641 16.66 -16.11 -16.94
C SER A 641 15.23 -16.21 -17.49
N TYR A 642 14.69 -15.12 -18.04
CA TYR A 642 13.37 -15.15 -18.65
C TYR A 642 13.28 -16.17 -19.80
N HIS A 643 14.32 -16.22 -20.63
CA HIS A 643 14.42 -17.20 -21.71
C HIS A 643 14.41 -18.66 -21.19
N GLU A 644 15.25 -18.98 -20.20
CA GLU A 644 15.29 -20.31 -19.57
C GLU A 644 13.94 -20.70 -18.94
N PHE A 645 13.25 -19.73 -18.34
CA PHE A 645 11.93 -19.92 -17.74
C PHE A 645 10.87 -20.26 -18.79
N LEU A 646 10.83 -19.54 -19.92
CA LEU A 646 9.92 -19.83 -21.03
C LEU A 646 10.14 -21.23 -21.63
N LEU A 647 11.41 -21.64 -21.81
CA LEU A 647 11.72 -23.00 -22.28
C LEU A 647 11.22 -24.06 -21.30
N THR A 648 11.39 -23.82 -20.00
CA THR A 648 10.94 -24.73 -18.94
C THR A 648 9.42 -24.87 -18.95
N LEU A 649 8.68 -23.76 -19.03
CA LEU A 649 7.22 -23.77 -19.13
C LEU A 649 6.75 -24.51 -20.39
N THR A 650 7.36 -24.25 -21.54
CA THR A 650 6.99 -24.87 -22.82
C THR A 650 7.18 -26.39 -22.80
N ARG A 651 8.27 -26.86 -22.18
CA ARG A 651 8.51 -28.29 -21.94
C ARG A 651 7.41 -28.88 -21.03
N GLN A 652 7.14 -28.24 -19.89
CA GLN A 652 6.11 -28.71 -18.94
C GLN A 652 4.71 -28.74 -19.54
N VAL A 653 4.34 -27.74 -20.35
CA VAL A 653 3.07 -27.74 -21.09
C VAL A 653 2.99 -28.94 -22.03
N SER A 654 4.07 -29.22 -22.76
CA SER A 654 4.11 -30.36 -23.70
C SER A 654 4.09 -31.71 -22.98
N GLU A 655 4.64 -31.80 -21.77
CA GLU A 655 4.56 -32.99 -20.91
C GLU A 655 3.16 -33.21 -20.32
N LYS A 656 2.43 -32.14 -19.96
CA LYS A 656 1.06 -32.25 -19.41
C LYS A 656 -0.03 -32.55 -20.44
N ILE A 657 0.25 -32.32 -21.73
CA ILE A 657 -0.71 -32.57 -22.82
C ILE A 657 -0.57 -34.00 -23.38
N LYS A 658 0.60 -34.62 -23.20
CA LYS A 658 0.80 -36.06 -23.43
C LYS A 658 0.10 -36.86 -22.33
#